data_AF-A0A1V2YBA9-F1
#
_entry.id   AF-A0A1V2YBA9-F1
#
_cell.length_a   1.000
_cell.length_b   1.000
_cell.length_c   1.000
_cell.angle_alpha   90.00
_cell.angle_beta   90.00
_cell.angle_gamma   90.00
#
_symmetry.space_group_name_H-M   'P 1'
#
loop_
_entity.id
_entity.type
_entity.pdbx_description
1 polymer ?
#
loop_
_entity_poly.entity_id
_entity_poly.type
_entity_poly.pdbx_seq_one_letter_code
_entity_poly.pdbx_strand_id
1 'polypeptide(L)'
;MEKIVEKIQSSNNRVMITQIILCICGFMFARVGIGAQYYTLGVAYLATNYKDIKIRNWTSLFILLGFVSISIFNFFAMYYLVISGFIIIFRSIMTKSGIKFRQINQTVILVASVFIVKTSALVLSGFNLIGFATVLLECLVSAMLVVLLSFGVNALLENRSYVLTQKEATSLLFMFIAILMGFIDFYIEVPIFIEIYFRDILVFIFLIAITYLGGINLAVTVSVLIGGMLTMINYIPVNFCLIYSTSVIVAGLFIPLGRIWVILGMGIGQMLGYVIFNASVIDMPLMGSYFVAAIISLLIPTRYFGLANWFSEKRIEQDEQHHMIHIQEMVINRLDHFKQAFYKLGVSFNKEQFVKSTLDKQKADNIIEETLSKLCNQCNLRTFCWEDDAVNMYKMSLDMIAIAQTQGKLLKGDIPPKFKLNCKRAESFASTLSFRLDIARQKLISENKIAETKMLMGQQMEVVANSIDNITEELTKEVVFNKEMEKTAREALESIGIKVHDLLILEKDGELKLLDIYTKYCHQKEGIDSDIIKTLNKALSLKLELKKHLCNSVGCYFSVVLQQKYGVLAGAAICAKGDISGDVYSFMQLENGKYLMAVADGMGSGELARTESKITIEMLEEFMEAGLSPEASLKLINSTLVLRQQHEVFSTVDVTIIDTSTGIAKILKAGAATTFILRGNEIFTIKSESLPVGIIKDADIEIHNIQLEYGDIIIMVTDGLLSTNTDALGREEAFKEFI
;
A
#
# COMPACT_ATOMS: atom_id res chain seq x y z
N MET A 1 28.22 -11.92 -18.06
CA MET A 1 29.51 -11.62 -17.39
C MET A 1 29.91 -10.16 -17.54
N GLU A 2 29.73 -9.50 -18.69
CA GLU A 2 30.04 -8.06 -18.87
C GLU A 2 29.34 -7.13 -17.87
N LYS A 3 28.05 -7.31 -17.58
CA LYS A 3 27.35 -6.52 -16.54
C LYS A 3 27.91 -6.71 -15.13
N ILE A 4 28.55 -7.85 -14.85
CA ILE A 4 29.20 -8.11 -13.56
C ILE A 4 30.59 -7.45 -13.54
N VAL A 5 31.31 -7.48 -14.67
CA VAL A 5 32.59 -6.80 -14.85
C VAL A 5 32.42 -5.28 -14.78
N GLU A 6 31.40 -4.69 -15.40
CA GLU A 6 31.05 -3.26 -15.27
C GLU A 6 30.66 -2.89 -13.83
N LYS A 7 29.92 -3.75 -13.12
CA LYS A 7 29.54 -3.52 -11.72
C LYS A 7 30.74 -3.62 -10.78
N ILE A 8 31.70 -4.50 -11.07
CA ILE A 8 32.97 -4.62 -10.34
C ILE A 8 33.92 -3.45 -10.67
N GLN A 9 34.03 -3.03 -11.94
CA GLN A 9 34.84 -1.87 -12.34
C GLN A 9 34.28 -0.57 -11.78
N SER A 10 32.95 -0.40 -11.76
CA SER A 10 32.31 0.78 -11.17
C SER A 10 32.44 0.82 -9.64
N SER A 11 32.42 -0.32 -8.94
CA SER A 11 32.67 -0.36 -7.49
C SER A 11 34.14 -0.07 -7.17
N ASN A 12 35.08 -0.59 -7.95
CA ASN A 12 36.51 -0.38 -7.75
C ASN A 12 36.93 1.07 -8.04
N ASN A 13 36.36 1.70 -9.08
CA ASN A 13 36.56 3.13 -9.37
C ASN A 13 35.97 4.03 -8.26
N ARG A 14 34.82 3.68 -7.68
CA ARG A 14 34.22 4.44 -6.56
C ARG A 14 35.03 4.32 -5.28
N VAL A 15 35.56 3.13 -4.97
CA VAL A 15 36.47 2.93 -3.82
C VAL A 15 37.76 3.73 -4.01
N MET A 16 38.27 3.85 -5.23
CA MET A 16 39.44 4.68 -5.51
C MET A 16 39.15 6.18 -5.32
N ILE A 17 37.96 6.66 -5.72
CA ILE A 17 37.53 8.05 -5.51
C ILE A 17 37.38 8.37 -4.01
N THR A 18 36.74 7.50 -3.21
CA THR A 18 36.61 7.74 -1.77
C THR A 18 37.96 7.75 -1.06
N GLN A 19 38.92 6.93 -1.50
CA GLN A 19 40.29 6.96 -0.99
C GLN A 19 41.00 8.28 -1.28
N ILE A 20 40.85 8.81 -2.50
CA ILE A 20 41.42 10.11 -2.89
C ILE A 20 40.81 11.25 -2.04
N ILE A 21 39.49 11.26 -1.87
CA ILE A 21 38.79 12.25 -1.05
C ILE A 21 39.30 12.21 0.40
N LEU A 22 39.39 11.02 1.00
CA LEU A 22 39.88 10.87 2.38
C LEU A 22 41.34 11.34 2.54
N CYS A 23 42.18 11.20 1.52
CA CYS A 23 43.56 11.69 1.52
C CYS A 23 43.63 13.23 1.43
N ILE A 24 42.80 13.83 0.56
CA ILE A 24 42.66 15.28 0.45
C ILE A 24 42.18 15.87 1.78
N CYS A 25 41.18 15.26 2.42
CA CYS A 25 40.73 15.65 3.75
C CYS A 25 41.88 15.62 4.77
N GLY A 26 42.76 14.61 4.70
CA GLY A 26 43.91 14.50 5.59
C GLY A 26 44.88 15.68 5.48
N PHE A 27 45.20 16.10 4.26
CA PHE A 27 46.04 17.28 4.03
C PHE A 27 45.38 18.56 4.54
N MET A 28 44.09 18.75 4.24
CA MET A 28 43.36 19.96 4.64
C MET A 28 43.16 20.06 6.15
N PHE A 29 42.83 18.96 6.83
CA PHE A 29 42.59 18.96 8.27
C PHE A 29 43.85 19.22 9.09
N ALA A 30 45.02 18.80 8.58
CA ALA A 30 46.30 19.13 9.20
C ALA A 30 46.59 20.65 9.18
N ARG A 31 45.99 21.39 8.25
CA ARG A 31 46.18 22.83 8.12
C ARG A 31 45.27 23.67 9.02
N VAL A 32 44.26 23.07 9.63
CA VAL A 32 43.30 23.79 10.48
C VAL A 32 43.88 23.95 11.89
N GLY A 33 44.25 25.19 12.24
CA GLY A 33 44.83 25.53 13.55
C GLY A 33 43.99 26.53 14.33
N ILE A 34 43.39 26.11 15.45
CA ILE A 34 42.61 26.99 16.34
C ILE A 34 43.56 27.99 17.01
N GLY A 35 43.32 29.29 16.81
CA GLY A 35 44.14 30.38 17.36
C GLY A 35 45.62 30.30 16.96
N ALA A 36 45.93 29.65 15.83
CA ALA A 36 47.28 29.35 15.35
C ALA A 36 48.18 28.59 16.35
N GLN A 37 47.62 27.99 17.41
CA GLN A 37 48.37 27.26 18.44
C GLN A 37 47.99 25.77 18.51
N TYR A 38 46.74 25.43 18.17
CA TYR A 38 46.21 24.08 18.34
C TYR A 38 45.80 23.45 17.01
N TYR A 39 46.55 22.45 16.54
CA TYR A 39 46.27 21.70 15.30
C TYR A 39 45.78 20.27 15.58
N THR A 40 44.86 20.12 16.55
CA THR A 40 44.35 18.83 17.03
C THR A 40 43.53 18.05 16.00
N LEU A 41 42.93 18.74 15.03
CA LEU A 41 42.05 18.13 14.04
C LEU A 41 42.77 17.13 13.14
N GLY A 42 43.97 17.48 12.65
CA GLY A 42 44.77 16.61 11.77
C GLY A 42 45.20 15.31 12.45
N VAL A 43 45.64 15.38 13.71
CA VAL A 43 46.03 14.19 14.48
C VAL A 43 44.83 13.33 14.92
N ALA A 44 43.68 13.94 15.20
CA ALA A 44 42.44 13.20 15.45
C ALA A 44 41.94 12.46 14.21
N TYR A 45 42.05 13.08 13.03
CA TYR A 45 41.70 12.44 11.76
C TYR A 45 42.65 11.29 11.40
N LEU A 46 43.95 11.42 11.71
CA LEU A 46 44.92 10.34 11.59
C LEU A 46 44.48 9.12 12.42
N ALA A 47 44.07 9.32 13.67
CA ALA A 47 43.61 8.27 14.58
C ALA A 47 42.34 7.56 14.09
N THR A 48 41.45 8.29 13.40
CA THR A 48 40.17 7.78 12.87
C THR A 48 40.36 6.81 11.69
N ASN A 49 41.35 7.06 10.83
CA ASN A 49 41.62 6.23 9.65
C ASN A 49 42.43 4.97 9.99
N TYR A 50 41.77 3.95 10.55
CA TYR A 50 42.44 2.70 10.98
C TYR A 50 41.93 1.40 10.31
N LYS A 51 40.78 1.42 9.64
CA LYS A 51 40.13 0.21 9.08
C LYS A 51 40.92 -0.41 7.92
N ASP A 52 41.32 0.39 6.93
CA ASP A 52 42.03 -0.08 5.74
C ASP A 52 43.52 0.25 5.76
N ILE A 53 44.36 -0.73 5.43
CA ILE A 53 45.82 -0.59 5.46
C ILE A 53 46.35 0.43 4.44
N LYS A 54 45.75 0.45 3.23
CA LYS A 54 46.12 1.39 2.17
C LYS A 54 45.72 2.83 2.53
N ILE A 55 44.48 3.02 2.99
CA ILE A 55 43.95 4.32 3.40
C ILE A 55 44.77 4.88 4.56
N ARG A 56 45.05 4.06 5.57
CA ARG A 56 45.88 4.45 6.72
C ARG A 56 47.24 5.00 6.31
N ASN A 57 47.96 4.31 5.41
CA ASN A 57 49.30 4.73 5.02
C ASN A 57 49.27 6.00 4.15
N TRP A 58 48.36 6.08 3.18
CA TRP A 58 48.24 7.26 2.32
C TRP A 58 47.75 8.50 3.08
N THR A 59 46.71 8.38 3.89
CA THR A 59 46.23 9.49 4.74
C THR A 59 47.30 10.00 5.69
N SER A 60 48.13 9.11 6.25
CA SER A 60 49.25 9.49 7.12
C SER A 60 50.29 10.34 6.38
N LEU A 61 50.58 10.03 5.12
CA LEU A 61 51.49 10.80 4.28
C LEU A 61 50.95 12.21 4.02
N PHE A 62 49.67 12.33 3.63
CA PHE A 62 49.04 13.62 3.32
C PHE A 62 48.90 14.52 4.55
N ILE A 63 48.64 13.95 5.74
CA ILE A 63 48.60 14.69 7.01
C ILE A 63 49.98 15.24 7.36
N LEU A 64 51.04 14.45 7.19
CA LEU A 64 52.42 14.91 7.40
C LEU A 64 52.78 16.06 6.45
N LEU A 65 52.43 15.95 5.16
CA LEU A 65 52.64 17.01 4.18
C LEU A 65 51.88 18.29 4.56
N GLY A 66 50.66 18.17 5.07
CA GLY A 66 49.87 19.31 5.54
C GLY A 66 50.51 20.03 6.73
N PHE A 67 51.00 19.28 7.73
CA PHE A 67 51.72 19.89 8.85
C PHE A 67 53.06 20.51 8.44
N VAL A 68 53.81 19.88 7.53
CA VAL A 68 55.05 20.47 6.98
C VAL A 68 54.77 21.79 6.29
N SER A 69 53.67 21.90 5.52
CA SER A 69 53.28 23.13 4.84
C SER A 69 53.11 24.33 5.78
N ILE A 70 52.62 24.10 7.01
CA ILE A 70 52.41 25.16 8.00
C ILE A 70 53.62 25.35 8.90
N SER A 71 54.36 24.28 9.18
CA SER A 71 55.51 24.30 10.08
C SER A 71 56.60 25.30 9.65
N ILE A 72 56.69 25.58 8.35
CA ILE A 72 57.56 26.63 7.79
C ILE A 72 57.23 28.02 8.38
N PHE A 73 55.97 28.27 8.72
CA PHE A 73 55.47 29.57 9.19
C PHE A 73 55.15 29.59 10.69
N ASN A 74 54.98 28.43 11.34
CA ASN A 74 54.51 28.36 12.73
C ASN A 74 55.18 27.25 13.55
N PHE A 75 55.94 27.64 14.57
CA PHE A 75 56.69 26.73 15.44
C PHE A 75 55.78 25.74 16.19
N PHE A 76 54.54 26.11 16.53
CA PHE A 76 53.62 25.22 17.25
C PHE A 76 53.19 24.00 16.42
N ALA A 77 53.23 24.08 15.08
CA ALA A 77 52.92 22.96 14.20
C ALA A 77 53.96 21.82 14.29
N MET A 78 55.19 22.11 14.72
CA MET A 78 56.24 21.10 14.93
C MET A 78 55.86 20.07 15.99
N TYR A 79 55.13 20.47 17.04
CA TYR A 79 54.65 19.52 18.05
C TYR A 79 53.72 18.45 17.45
N TYR A 80 52.88 18.84 16.49
CA TYR A 80 51.93 17.92 15.85
C TYR A 80 52.60 16.99 14.84
N LEU A 81 53.71 17.41 14.21
CA LEU A 81 54.58 16.51 13.44
C LEU A 81 55.15 15.41 14.34
N VAL A 82 55.69 15.77 15.50
CA VAL A 82 56.22 14.79 16.47
C VAL A 82 55.11 13.86 16.97
N ILE A 83 53.94 14.38 17.33
CA ILE A 83 52.76 13.58 17.75
C ILE A 83 52.36 12.59 16.65
N SER A 84 52.28 13.02 15.40
CA SER A 84 51.94 12.14 14.28
C SER A 84 52.97 11.02 14.09
N GLY A 85 54.27 11.32 14.29
CA GLY A 85 55.35 10.33 14.32
C GLY A 85 55.17 9.28 15.41
N PHE A 86 54.84 9.71 16.64
CA PHE A 86 54.52 8.78 17.75
C PHE A 86 53.34 7.86 17.39
N ILE A 87 52.27 8.40 16.81
CA ILE A 87 51.11 7.60 16.39
C ILE A 87 51.51 6.53 15.36
N ILE A 88 52.34 6.89 14.37
CA ILE A 88 52.81 5.95 13.34
C ILE A 88 53.69 4.85 13.96
N ILE A 89 54.58 5.21 14.90
CA ILE A 89 55.44 4.25 15.60
C ILE A 89 54.60 3.27 16.42
N PHE A 90 53.66 3.76 17.24
CA PHE A 90 52.76 2.91 18.03
C PHE A 90 51.89 2.01 17.15
N ARG A 91 51.43 2.48 15.99
CA ARG A 91 50.72 1.66 15.00
C ARG A 91 51.60 0.55 14.42
N SER A 92 52.88 0.81 14.16
CA SER A 92 53.83 -0.21 13.70
C SER A 92 54.08 -1.28 14.77
N ILE A 93 54.19 -0.87 16.04
CA ILE A 93 54.29 -1.80 17.18
C ILE A 93 53.03 -2.67 17.26
N MET A 94 51.83 -2.07 17.17
CA MET A 94 50.57 -2.83 17.15
C MET A 94 50.51 -3.87 16.03
N THR A 95 51.01 -3.53 14.83
CA THR A 95 51.07 -4.51 13.72
C THR A 95 52.00 -5.68 14.01
N LYS A 96 53.14 -5.45 14.69
CA LYS A 96 54.09 -6.51 15.08
C LYS A 96 53.58 -7.35 16.24
N SER A 97 52.85 -6.74 17.18
CA SER A 97 52.33 -7.40 18.39
C SER A 97 50.95 -8.06 18.21
N GLY A 98 50.35 -8.00 17.00
CA GLY A 98 49.06 -8.65 16.71
C GLY A 98 47.83 -8.03 17.40
N ILE A 99 47.95 -6.80 17.94
CA ILE A 99 46.84 -6.12 18.64
C ILE A 99 45.83 -5.62 17.60
N LYS A 100 44.54 -5.91 17.82
CA LYS A 100 43.46 -5.49 16.90
C LYS A 100 43.32 -3.97 16.86
N PHE A 101 43.15 -3.42 15.65
CA PHE A 101 42.84 -2.01 15.42
C PHE A 101 41.36 -1.74 15.74
N ARG A 102 41.09 -1.33 16.98
CA ARG A 102 39.77 -0.85 17.43
C ARG A 102 39.82 0.67 17.64
N GLN A 103 38.67 1.32 17.52
CA GLN A 103 38.53 2.76 17.78
C GLN A 103 39.09 3.16 19.15
N ILE A 104 38.76 2.41 20.20
CA ILE A 104 39.25 2.64 21.58
C ILE A 104 40.79 2.65 21.61
N ASN A 105 41.44 1.67 20.97
CA ASN A 105 42.90 1.58 20.97
C ASN A 105 43.54 2.77 20.25
N GLN A 106 42.92 3.26 19.18
CA GLN A 106 43.42 4.43 18.45
C GLN A 106 43.22 5.74 19.22
N THR A 107 42.08 5.89 19.91
CA THR A 107 41.84 7.05 20.78
C THR A 107 42.85 7.10 21.93
N VAL A 108 43.15 5.95 22.56
CA VAL A 108 44.15 5.88 23.64
C VAL A 108 45.54 6.26 23.14
N ILE A 109 45.95 5.78 21.97
CA ILE A 109 47.25 6.13 21.38
C ILE A 109 47.35 7.63 21.09
N LEU A 110 46.30 8.22 20.52
CA LEU A 110 46.25 9.65 20.25
C LEU A 110 46.41 10.45 21.55
N VAL A 111 45.58 10.20 22.55
CA VAL A 111 45.61 10.91 23.83
C VAL A 111 46.96 10.76 24.52
N ALA A 112 47.53 9.55 24.55
CA ALA A 112 48.85 9.31 25.12
C ALA A 112 49.94 10.09 24.37
N SER A 113 49.90 10.12 23.03
CA SER A 113 50.88 10.84 22.22
C SER A 113 50.80 12.36 22.41
N VAL A 114 49.60 12.94 22.46
CA VAL A 114 49.39 14.37 22.74
C VAL A 114 49.88 14.70 24.15
N PHE A 115 49.50 13.89 25.14
CA PHE A 115 49.90 14.08 26.53
C PHE A 115 51.42 14.06 26.68
N ILE A 116 52.11 13.02 26.17
CA ILE A 116 53.57 12.87 26.31
C ILE A 116 54.32 14.03 25.64
N VAL A 117 53.97 14.38 24.40
CA VAL A 117 54.71 15.41 23.64
C VAL A 117 54.46 16.81 24.22
N LYS A 118 53.23 17.16 24.56
CA LYS A 118 52.91 18.50 25.07
C LYS A 118 53.34 18.70 26.53
N THR A 119 53.23 17.66 27.38
CA THR A 119 53.75 17.76 28.77
C THR A 119 55.26 17.83 28.81
N SER A 120 55.97 17.07 27.97
CA SER A 120 57.43 17.17 27.88
C SER A 120 57.87 18.54 27.36
N ALA A 121 57.19 19.09 26.34
CA ALA A 121 57.42 20.45 25.89
C ALA A 121 57.19 21.49 27.00
N LEU A 122 56.11 21.35 27.77
CA LEU A 122 55.78 22.25 28.89
C LEU A 122 56.83 22.20 30.01
N VAL A 123 57.36 21.03 30.33
CA VAL A 123 58.41 20.86 31.35
C VAL A 123 59.72 21.53 30.88
N LEU A 124 60.05 21.44 29.59
CA LEU A 124 61.25 22.06 29.02
C LEU A 124 61.15 23.58 28.91
N SER A 125 59.96 24.13 28.63
CA SER A 125 59.73 25.58 28.51
C SER A 125 59.49 26.29 29.86
N GLY A 126 59.32 25.52 30.94
CA GLY A 126 58.93 26.02 32.26
C GLY A 126 57.49 25.67 32.60
N PHE A 127 57.29 24.98 33.74
CA PHE A 127 55.99 24.46 34.15
C PHE A 127 55.02 25.58 34.56
N ASN A 128 53.85 25.60 33.94
CA ASN A 128 52.75 26.49 34.28
C ASN A 128 51.46 25.66 34.49
N LEU A 129 50.75 25.92 35.59
CA LEU A 129 49.51 25.23 35.95
C LEU A 129 48.40 25.45 34.90
N ILE A 130 48.34 26.63 34.29
CA ILE A 130 47.44 26.94 33.18
C ILE A 130 47.82 26.13 31.94
N GLY A 131 49.11 26.07 31.61
CA GLY A 131 49.62 25.26 30.49
C GLY A 131 49.27 23.78 30.65
N PHE A 132 49.43 23.23 31.85
CA PHE A 132 49.06 21.84 32.12
C PHE A 132 47.55 21.60 31.97
N ALA A 133 46.70 22.52 32.44
CA ALA A 133 45.26 22.46 32.23
C ALA A 133 44.87 22.50 30.74
N THR A 134 45.55 23.33 29.93
CA THR A 134 45.31 23.37 28.47
C THR A 134 45.67 22.05 27.79
N VAL A 135 46.73 21.36 28.22
CA VAL A 135 47.09 20.04 27.68
C VAL A 135 46.04 18.98 28.02
N LEU A 136 45.50 18.98 29.25
CA LEU A 136 44.41 18.07 29.62
C LEU A 136 43.15 18.33 28.80
N LEU A 137 42.80 19.60 28.58
CA LEU A 137 41.68 19.99 27.73
C LEU A 137 41.92 19.54 26.28
N GLU A 138 43.13 19.73 25.75
CA GLU A 138 43.51 19.30 24.40
C GLU A 138 43.37 17.78 24.22
N CYS A 139 43.78 17.00 25.23
CA CYS A 139 43.58 15.55 25.26
C CYS A 139 42.09 15.17 25.19
N LEU A 140 41.23 15.82 25.98
CA LEU A 140 39.79 15.58 25.98
C LEU A 140 39.16 15.92 24.62
N VAL A 141 39.49 17.09 24.06
CA VAL A 141 39.03 17.51 22.73
C VAL A 141 39.49 16.53 21.65
N SER A 142 40.74 16.08 21.69
CA SER A 142 41.28 15.11 20.73
C SER A 142 40.50 13.79 20.74
N ALA A 143 40.08 13.31 21.92
CA ALA A 143 39.28 12.09 22.06
C ALA A 143 37.86 12.26 21.51
N MET A 144 37.23 13.40 21.78
CA MET A 144 35.90 13.73 21.25
C MET A 144 35.90 13.84 19.73
N LEU A 145 36.93 14.48 19.14
CA LEU A 145 37.06 14.62 17.70
C LEU A 145 37.20 13.27 16.98
N VAL A 146 37.90 12.28 17.56
CA VAL A 146 37.98 10.93 16.98
C VAL A 146 36.61 10.27 16.91
N VAL A 147 35.78 10.42 17.94
CA VAL A 147 34.41 9.88 17.93
C VAL A 147 33.57 10.59 16.87
N LEU A 148 33.60 11.93 16.84
CA LEU A 148 32.83 12.72 15.88
C LEU A 148 33.21 12.37 14.44
N LEU A 149 34.50 12.36 14.10
CA LEU A 149 34.99 12.07 12.75
C LEU A 149 34.74 10.62 12.33
N SER A 150 34.71 9.68 13.29
CA SER A 150 34.48 8.27 12.97
C SER A 150 33.12 7.99 12.34
N PHE A 151 32.07 8.72 12.73
CA PHE A 151 30.74 8.57 12.12
C PHE A 151 30.77 8.92 10.63
N GLY A 152 31.39 10.04 10.26
CA GLY A 152 31.48 10.50 8.88
C GLY A 152 32.43 9.66 8.02
N VAL A 153 33.59 9.27 8.54
CA VAL A 153 34.53 8.39 7.82
C VAL A 153 33.92 7.01 7.58
N ASN A 154 33.19 6.46 8.56
CA ASN A 154 32.51 5.18 8.40
C ASN A 154 31.37 5.27 7.37
N ALA A 155 30.60 6.37 7.37
CA ALA A 155 29.57 6.62 6.37
C ALA A 155 30.14 6.67 4.94
N LEU A 156 31.30 7.30 4.74
CA LEU A 156 32.01 7.34 3.45
C LEU A 156 32.56 5.98 3.00
N LEU A 157 33.05 5.17 3.95
CA LEU A 157 33.67 3.87 3.64
C LEU A 157 32.64 2.75 3.40
N GLU A 158 31.55 2.73 4.15
CA GLU A 158 30.60 1.61 4.13
C GLU A 158 29.58 1.70 2.98
N ASN A 159 29.60 2.79 2.19
CA ASN A 159 28.84 3.01 0.95
C ASN A 159 27.39 2.47 1.04
N ARG A 160 26.72 2.82 2.13
CA ARG A 160 25.43 2.24 2.49
C ARG A 160 24.30 2.95 1.75
N SER A 161 23.32 2.17 1.30
CA SER A 161 22.18 2.62 0.51
C SER A 161 21.00 3.17 1.33
N TYR A 162 21.13 3.27 2.66
CA TYR A 162 20.09 3.81 3.53
C TYR A 162 20.26 5.30 3.82
N VAL A 163 19.18 5.95 4.25
CA VAL A 163 19.14 7.36 4.69
C VAL A 163 20.02 7.56 5.91
N LEU A 164 20.89 8.56 5.86
CA LEU A 164 21.88 8.75 6.92
C LEU A 164 21.25 9.15 8.22
N THR A 165 21.85 8.63 9.27
CA THR A 165 21.48 9.03 10.62
C THR A 165 21.88 10.48 10.85
N GLN A 166 21.13 11.18 11.71
CA GLN A 166 21.41 12.57 12.08
C GLN A 166 22.87 12.77 12.57
N LYS A 167 23.46 11.74 13.20
CA LYS A 167 24.85 11.72 13.67
C LYS A 167 25.87 11.64 12.52
N GLU A 168 25.59 10.86 11.48
CA GLU A 168 26.47 10.75 10.31
C GLU A 168 26.37 12.00 9.43
N ALA A 169 25.16 12.53 9.26
CA ALA A 169 24.92 13.77 8.52
C ALA A 169 25.65 14.98 9.14
N THR A 170 25.55 15.14 10.46
CA THR A 170 26.27 16.19 11.20
C THR A 170 27.79 16.03 11.15
N SER A 171 28.29 14.79 11.25
CA SER A 171 29.73 14.50 11.12
C SER A 171 30.28 14.81 9.72
N LEU A 172 29.53 14.51 8.67
CA LEU A 172 29.93 14.82 7.30
C LEU A 172 29.88 16.30 6.98
N LEU A 173 28.90 17.01 7.54
CA LEU A 173 28.86 18.46 7.47
C LEU A 173 30.09 19.07 8.16
N PHE A 174 30.43 18.60 9.36
CA PHE A 174 31.63 19.02 10.06
C PHE A 174 32.90 18.77 9.24
N MET A 175 33.04 17.57 8.63
CA MET A 175 34.18 17.27 7.76
C MET A 175 34.24 18.17 6.54
N PHE A 176 33.10 18.47 5.91
CA PHE A 176 33.05 19.38 4.77
C PHE A 176 33.49 20.80 5.16
N ILE A 177 33.00 21.32 6.29
CA ILE A 177 33.42 22.64 6.80
C ILE A 177 34.92 22.65 7.09
N ALA A 178 35.45 21.59 7.68
CA ALA A 178 36.88 21.47 7.94
C ALA A 178 37.74 21.41 6.66
N ILE A 179 37.21 20.89 5.54
CA ILE A 179 37.90 20.94 4.23
C ILE A 179 37.99 22.38 3.75
N LEU A 180 36.87 23.14 3.83
CA LEU A 180 36.84 24.54 3.43
C LEU A 180 37.85 25.37 4.22
N MET A 181 38.00 25.06 5.52
CA MET A 181 38.98 25.70 6.38
C MET A 181 40.42 25.39 5.98
N GLY A 182 40.74 24.27 5.34
CA GLY A 182 42.12 23.98 4.90
C GLY A 182 42.67 24.91 3.81
N PHE A 183 41.82 25.72 3.16
CA PHE A 183 42.18 26.63 2.06
C PHE A 183 42.62 28.05 2.50
N ILE A 184 42.91 28.25 3.79
CA ILE A 184 43.22 29.58 4.38
C ILE A 184 44.28 30.38 3.60
N ASP A 185 45.37 29.73 3.15
CA ASP A 185 46.54 30.45 2.62
C ASP A 185 46.46 30.77 1.12
N PHE A 186 45.34 30.47 0.46
CA PHE A 186 45.17 30.74 -0.97
C PHE A 186 44.33 32.01 -1.15
N TYR A 187 44.97 33.08 -1.65
CA TYR A 187 44.32 34.31 -2.06
C TYR A 187 44.75 34.73 -3.47
N ILE A 188 43.89 35.48 -4.14
CA ILE A 188 44.20 36.16 -5.40
C ILE A 188 44.18 37.65 -5.13
N GLU A 189 45.25 38.35 -5.49
CA GLU A 189 45.28 39.81 -5.47
C GLU A 189 44.56 40.38 -6.69
N VAL A 190 43.59 41.26 -6.46
CA VAL A 190 42.81 41.90 -7.53
C VAL A 190 42.76 43.40 -7.23
N PRO A 191 43.01 44.29 -8.22
CA PRO A 191 43.17 45.73 -7.99
C PRO A 191 41.95 46.44 -7.36
N ILE A 192 40.76 45.83 -7.40
CA ILE A 192 39.52 46.41 -6.84
C ILE A 192 39.18 45.85 -5.45
N PHE A 193 39.52 44.58 -5.18
CA PHE A 193 39.07 43.86 -3.98
C PHE A 193 40.20 43.50 -3.01
N ILE A 194 41.42 43.99 -3.27
CA ILE A 194 42.64 43.79 -2.48
C ILE A 194 43.06 42.31 -2.49
N GLU A 195 42.53 41.49 -1.58
CA GLU A 195 42.84 40.06 -1.45
C GLU A 195 41.53 39.26 -1.45
N ILE A 196 41.32 38.40 -2.45
CA ILE A 196 40.16 37.49 -2.50
C ILE A 196 40.60 36.10 -2.03
N TYR A 197 40.05 35.65 -0.90
CA TYR A 197 40.35 34.35 -0.32
C TYR A 197 39.52 33.24 -0.98
N PHE A 198 40.19 32.17 -1.43
CA PHE A 198 39.50 31.02 -2.04
C PHE A 198 38.49 30.34 -1.12
N ARG A 199 38.78 30.32 0.19
CA ARG A 199 37.86 29.80 1.21
C ARG A 199 36.49 30.48 1.14
N ASP A 200 36.48 31.80 1.08
CA ASP A 200 35.25 32.57 1.19
C ASP A 200 34.41 32.43 -0.10
N ILE A 201 35.06 32.28 -1.26
CA ILE A 201 34.40 31.87 -2.52
C ILE A 201 33.68 30.54 -2.36
N LEU A 202 34.35 29.51 -1.83
CA LEU A 202 33.76 28.18 -1.66
C LEU A 202 32.62 28.17 -0.64
N VAL A 203 32.74 28.94 0.45
CA VAL A 203 31.67 29.13 1.44
C VAL A 203 30.43 29.71 0.76
N PHE A 204 30.55 30.78 -0.02
CA PHE A 204 29.40 31.37 -0.72
C PHE A 204 28.79 30.43 -1.77
N ILE A 205 29.60 29.72 -2.55
CA ILE A 205 29.08 28.71 -3.50
C ILE A 205 28.25 27.64 -2.75
N PHE A 206 28.76 27.18 -1.60
CA PHE A 206 28.07 26.18 -0.78
C PHE A 206 26.78 26.72 -0.14
N LEU A 207 26.80 27.95 0.38
CA LEU A 207 25.61 28.58 0.95
C LEU A 207 24.54 28.82 -0.12
N ILE A 208 24.91 29.26 -1.33
CA ILE A 208 23.98 29.40 -2.47
C ILE A 208 23.36 28.03 -2.82
N ALA A 209 24.20 26.98 -2.88
CA ALA A 209 23.76 25.61 -3.17
C ALA A 209 22.71 25.12 -2.18
N ILE A 210 23.02 25.22 -0.89
CA ILE A 210 22.14 24.72 0.18
C ILE A 210 20.86 25.55 0.25
N THR A 211 20.95 26.87 0.11
CA THR A 211 19.75 27.73 0.14
C THR A 211 18.79 27.38 -1.00
N TYR A 212 19.31 27.15 -2.21
CA TYR A 212 18.48 26.82 -3.36
C TYR A 212 17.85 25.42 -3.29
N LEU A 213 18.56 24.42 -2.73
CA LEU A 213 18.14 23.00 -2.80
C LEU A 213 17.62 22.44 -1.48
N GLY A 214 18.22 22.85 -0.36
CA GLY A 214 17.91 22.38 0.99
C GLY A 214 16.98 23.30 1.77
N GLY A 215 16.59 24.44 1.21
CA GLY A 215 15.67 25.38 1.84
C GLY A 215 16.30 26.24 2.94
N ILE A 216 15.48 27.13 3.51
CA ILE A 216 15.93 28.18 4.42
C ILE A 216 16.48 27.60 5.73
N ASN A 217 15.77 26.65 6.34
CA ASN A 217 16.13 26.08 7.65
C ASN A 217 17.50 25.41 7.63
N LEU A 218 17.75 24.58 6.62
CA LEU A 218 19.04 23.91 6.44
C LEU A 218 20.14 24.94 6.16
N ALA A 219 19.88 25.94 5.30
CA ALA A 219 20.88 26.93 4.95
C ALA A 219 21.32 27.80 6.14
N VAL A 220 20.39 28.22 6.99
CA VAL A 220 20.68 29.04 8.18
C VAL A 220 21.49 28.26 9.22
N THR A 221 21.12 26.99 9.47
CA THR A 221 21.88 26.16 10.41
C THR A 221 23.32 25.97 9.94
N VAL A 222 23.53 25.75 8.65
CA VAL A 222 24.86 25.61 8.07
C VAL A 222 25.64 26.92 8.06
N SER A 223 25.00 28.07 7.80
CA SER A 223 25.68 29.37 7.84
C SER A 223 26.18 29.73 9.24
N VAL A 224 25.38 29.46 10.27
CA VAL A 224 25.77 29.70 11.67
C VAL A 224 26.91 28.77 12.09
N LEU A 225 26.90 27.51 11.65
CA LEU A 225 27.99 26.57 11.93
C LEU A 225 29.30 26.99 11.26
N ILE A 226 29.26 27.38 9.98
CA ILE A 226 30.44 27.85 9.25
C ILE A 226 30.97 29.15 9.88
N GLY A 227 30.10 30.13 10.10
CA GLY A 227 30.47 31.41 10.72
C GLY A 227 31.02 31.23 12.13
N GLY A 228 30.35 30.43 12.96
CA GLY A 228 30.78 30.11 14.32
C GLY A 228 32.15 29.44 14.35
N MET A 229 32.40 28.46 13.47
CA MET A 229 33.72 27.84 13.40
C MET A 229 34.81 28.80 12.93
N LEU A 230 34.56 29.63 11.92
CA LEU A 230 35.55 30.60 11.43
C LEU A 230 35.91 31.64 12.50
N THR A 231 34.94 32.01 13.35
CA THR A 231 35.18 32.91 14.49
C THR A 231 35.99 32.23 15.60
N MET A 232 35.73 30.95 15.90
CA MET A 232 36.48 30.19 16.90
C MET A 232 37.96 30.03 16.55
N ILE A 233 38.29 30.02 15.25
CA ILE A 233 39.67 29.97 14.79
C ILE A 233 40.34 31.36 14.79
N ASN A 234 39.58 32.42 15.09
CA ASN A 234 40.02 33.82 15.09
C ASN A 234 40.43 34.34 13.69
N TYR A 235 39.85 33.76 12.62
CA TYR A 235 40.07 34.25 11.25
C TYR A 235 39.16 35.40 10.87
N ILE A 236 37.95 35.42 11.42
CA ILE A 236 36.93 36.41 11.10
C ILE A 236 36.30 36.88 12.41
N PRO A 237 36.04 38.19 12.60
CA PRO A 237 35.37 38.65 13.80
C PRO A 237 33.90 38.19 13.83
N VAL A 238 33.33 38.17 15.03
CA VAL A 238 31.99 37.60 15.32
C VAL A 238 30.89 38.20 14.43
N ASN A 239 31.01 39.47 14.07
CA ASN A 239 30.05 40.20 13.24
C ASN A 239 29.77 39.52 11.90
N PHE A 240 30.76 38.87 11.29
CA PHE A 240 30.60 38.23 9.98
C PHE A 240 29.80 36.92 10.04
N CYS A 241 29.74 36.25 11.19
CA CYS A 241 28.83 35.11 11.37
C CYS A 241 27.37 35.53 11.19
N LEU A 242 27.03 36.73 11.68
CA LEU A 242 25.71 37.32 11.52
C LEU A 242 25.48 37.75 10.07
N ILE A 243 26.49 38.31 9.39
CA ILE A 243 26.42 38.68 7.96
C ILE A 243 26.07 37.47 7.10
N TYR A 244 26.78 36.34 7.26
CA TYR A 244 26.46 35.11 6.53
C TYR A 244 25.02 34.65 6.78
N SER A 245 24.58 34.70 8.03
CA SER A 245 23.21 34.29 8.41
C SER A 245 22.15 35.19 7.77
N THR A 246 22.34 36.52 7.78
CA THR A 246 21.43 37.44 7.09
C THR A 246 21.43 37.27 5.58
N SER A 247 22.58 36.97 4.97
CA SER A 247 22.68 36.72 3.53
C SER A 247 21.83 35.53 3.10
N VAL A 248 21.84 34.45 3.89
CA VAL A 248 21.08 33.23 3.62
C VAL A 248 19.59 33.41 3.87
N ILE A 249 19.20 34.12 4.94
CA ILE A 249 17.78 34.37 5.24
C ILE A 249 17.13 35.16 4.09
N VAL A 250 17.76 36.25 3.64
CA VAL A 250 17.23 37.07 2.55
C VAL A 250 17.23 36.30 1.23
N ALA A 251 18.29 35.53 0.94
CA ALA A 251 18.32 34.64 -0.22
C ALA A 251 17.20 33.58 -0.20
N GLY A 252 16.90 33.06 0.99
CA GLY A 252 15.86 32.05 1.21
C GLY A 252 14.45 32.52 0.84
N LEU A 253 14.14 33.80 1.04
CA LEU A 253 12.85 34.37 0.67
C LEU A 253 12.59 34.32 -0.86
N PHE A 254 13.66 34.27 -1.66
CA PHE A 254 13.59 34.28 -3.12
C PHE A 254 13.64 32.90 -3.77
N ILE A 255 13.64 31.81 -2.99
CA ILE A 255 13.56 30.43 -3.49
C ILE A 255 12.46 30.22 -4.55
N PRO A 256 11.20 30.67 -4.36
CA PRO A 256 10.13 30.39 -5.34
C PRO A 256 10.33 31.09 -6.69
N LEU A 257 11.11 32.18 -6.76
CA LEU A 257 11.40 32.89 -8.00
C LEU A 257 12.54 32.24 -8.80
N GLY A 258 13.27 31.30 -8.20
CA GLY A 258 14.33 30.53 -8.84
C GLY A 258 15.74 31.05 -8.57
N ARG A 259 16.72 30.35 -9.13
CA ARG A 259 18.14 30.44 -8.78
C ARG A 259 18.76 31.84 -8.85
N ILE A 260 18.45 32.60 -9.90
CA ILE A 260 19.01 33.94 -10.12
C ILE A 260 18.62 34.87 -8.97
N TRP A 261 17.38 34.76 -8.51
CA TRP A 261 16.86 35.56 -7.41
C TRP A 261 17.43 35.15 -6.06
N VAL A 262 17.74 33.88 -5.84
CA VAL A 262 18.47 33.43 -4.63
C VAL A 262 19.87 34.05 -4.58
N ILE A 263 20.59 34.08 -5.71
CA ILE A 263 21.92 34.72 -5.78
C ILE A 263 21.81 36.21 -5.48
N LEU A 264 20.90 36.92 -6.13
CA LEU A 264 20.67 38.36 -5.89
C LEU A 264 20.25 38.64 -4.44
N GLY A 265 19.35 37.82 -3.90
CA GLY A 265 18.91 37.89 -2.51
C GLY A 265 20.05 37.73 -1.52
N MET A 266 21.02 36.86 -1.81
CA MET A 266 22.21 36.71 -0.97
C MET A 266 23.08 37.96 -0.95
N GLY A 267 23.24 38.64 -2.09
CA GLY A 267 23.97 39.90 -2.17
C GLY A 267 23.27 41.03 -1.42
N ILE A 268 21.95 41.13 -1.54
CA ILE A 268 21.13 42.09 -0.78
C ILE A 268 21.25 41.81 0.72
N GLY A 269 21.14 40.55 1.13
CA GLY A 269 21.26 40.17 2.54
C GLY A 269 22.66 40.41 3.11
N GLN A 270 23.72 40.26 2.29
CA GLN A 270 25.08 40.59 2.70
C GLN A 270 25.25 42.11 2.90
N MET A 271 24.73 42.93 1.99
CA MET A 271 24.74 44.39 2.15
C MET A 271 23.98 44.84 3.40
N LEU A 272 22.79 44.28 3.65
CA LEU A 272 22.03 44.52 4.88
C LEU A 272 22.82 44.09 6.12
N GLY A 273 23.49 42.94 6.07
CA GLY A 273 24.34 42.45 7.15
C GLY A 273 25.45 43.43 7.52
N TYR A 274 26.13 44.03 6.55
CA TYR A 274 27.17 45.04 6.83
C TYR A 274 26.62 46.31 7.48
N VAL A 275 25.47 46.78 7.01
CA VAL A 275 24.80 47.97 7.58
C VAL A 275 24.44 47.72 9.05
N ILE A 276 23.88 46.56 9.36
CA ILE A 276 23.35 46.25 10.70
C ILE A 276 24.47 45.84 11.67
N PHE A 277 25.38 44.96 11.25
CA PHE A 277 26.30 44.27 12.17
C PHE A 277 27.76 44.72 12.07
N ASN A 278 28.12 45.51 11.05
CA ASN A 278 29.51 45.96 10.86
C ASN A 278 29.67 47.48 10.76
N ALA A 279 28.80 48.23 11.44
CA ALA A 279 28.83 49.70 11.47
C ALA A 279 28.89 50.35 10.08
N SER A 280 28.23 49.74 9.08
CA SER A 280 28.25 50.18 7.68
C SER A 280 29.63 50.18 6.99
N VAL A 281 30.62 49.51 7.58
CA VAL A 281 31.92 49.28 6.93
C VAL A 281 31.81 48.01 6.08
N ILE A 282 31.99 48.17 4.77
CA ILE A 282 31.95 47.04 3.82
C ILE A 282 33.36 46.45 3.71
N ASP A 283 33.46 45.16 3.97
CA ASP A 283 34.70 44.41 3.78
C ASP A 283 34.86 44.01 2.31
N MET A 284 35.76 44.67 1.60
CA MET A 284 35.98 44.49 0.15
C MET A 284 36.41 43.07 -0.24
N PRO A 285 37.32 42.38 0.49
CA PRO A 285 37.66 40.97 0.29
C PRO A 285 36.45 40.02 0.26
N LEU A 286 35.55 40.14 1.24
CA LEU A 286 34.40 39.27 1.35
C LEU A 286 33.32 39.59 0.31
N MET A 287 33.18 40.87 -0.06
CA MET A 287 32.33 41.28 -1.17
C MET A 287 32.85 40.74 -2.52
N GLY A 288 34.16 40.83 -2.77
CA GLY A 288 34.81 40.27 -3.96
C GLY A 288 34.63 38.75 -4.05
N SER A 289 34.73 38.05 -2.92
CA SER A 289 34.51 36.61 -2.81
C SER A 289 33.08 36.21 -3.19
N TYR A 290 32.07 36.97 -2.75
CA TYR A 290 30.68 36.76 -3.16
C TYR A 290 30.46 36.98 -4.66
N PHE A 291 31.02 38.04 -5.25
CA PHE A 291 30.86 38.29 -6.69
C PHE A 291 31.43 37.15 -7.54
N VAL A 292 32.62 36.68 -7.19
CA VAL A 292 33.24 35.54 -7.88
C VAL A 292 32.41 34.28 -7.69
N ALA A 293 31.93 34.01 -6.46
CA ALA A 293 31.04 32.89 -6.16
C ALA A 293 29.70 32.96 -6.92
N ALA A 294 29.13 34.15 -7.10
CA ALA A 294 27.89 34.36 -7.83
C ALA A 294 28.04 34.03 -9.32
N ILE A 295 29.14 34.47 -9.95
CA ILE A 295 29.47 34.18 -11.35
C ILE A 295 29.69 32.67 -11.53
N ILE A 296 30.53 32.07 -10.67
CA ILE A 296 30.81 30.63 -10.72
C ILE A 296 29.54 29.83 -10.52
N SER A 297 28.70 30.24 -9.56
CA SER A 297 27.41 29.60 -9.33
C SER A 297 26.58 29.65 -10.61
N LEU A 298 26.41 30.80 -11.26
CA LEU A 298 25.62 30.89 -12.49
C LEU A 298 26.07 29.91 -13.60
N LEU A 299 27.38 29.68 -13.71
CA LEU A 299 28.00 28.76 -14.68
C LEU A 299 27.82 27.27 -14.35
N ILE A 300 27.69 26.89 -13.08
CA ILE A 300 27.55 25.48 -12.68
C ILE A 300 26.14 24.98 -13.03
N PRO A 301 25.97 23.91 -13.84
CA PRO A 301 24.66 23.34 -14.14
C PRO A 301 23.99 22.75 -12.89
N THR A 302 22.67 22.85 -12.79
CA THR A 302 21.88 22.39 -11.63
C THR A 302 22.09 20.91 -11.27
N ARG A 303 22.48 20.07 -12.23
CA ARG A 303 22.78 18.64 -12.02
C ARG A 303 24.02 18.37 -11.16
N TYR A 304 24.97 19.30 -11.06
CA TYR A 304 26.21 19.11 -10.29
C TYR A 304 26.10 19.49 -8.82
N PHE A 305 24.98 20.07 -8.37
CA PHE A 305 24.71 20.29 -6.95
C PHE A 305 24.16 19.03 -6.23
N GLY A 306 24.41 17.84 -6.76
CA GLY A 306 23.84 16.57 -6.30
C GLY A 306 24.13 16.20 -4.84
N LEU A 307 25.07 16.87 -4.16
CA LEU A 307 25.29 16.73 -2.72
C LEU A 307 24.13 17.28 -1.87
N ALA A 308 23.33 18.22 -2.40
CA ALA A 308 22.18 18.77 -1.67
C ALA A 308 20.94 17.83 -1.70
N ASN A 309 20.85 16.91 -2.66
CA ASN A 309 19.81 15.86 -2.69
C ASN A 309 19.91 14.90 -1.50
N TRP A 310 21.01 14.93 -0.76
CA TRP A 310 21.21 14.14 0.45
C TRP A 310 20.43 14.66 1.65
N PHE A 311 20.04 15.93 1.61
CA PHE A 311 19.41 16.64 2.72
C PHE A 311 17.98 17.10 2.41
N SER A 312 17.40 16.70 1.27
CA SER A 312 16.06 17.16 0.89
C SER A 312 14.97 16.45 1.71
N GLU A 313 14.21 17.23 2.50
CA GLU A 313 12.96 16.83 3.16
C GLU A 313 11.96 16.18 2.20
N LYS A 314 11.98 16.55 0.91
CA LYS A 314 11.14 15.97 -0.16
C LYS A 314 11.23 14.45 -0.33
N ARG A 315 12.29 13.80 0.18
CA ARG A 315 12.47 12.36 0.07
C ARG A 315 11.59 11.57 1.04
N ILE A 316 11.34 12.12 2.23
CA ILE A 316 10.52 11.46 3.26
C ILE A 316 9.06 11.34 2.80
N GLU A 317 8.53 12.40 2.16
CA GLU A 317 7.16 12.40 1.60
C GLU A 317 6.98 11.44 0.41
N GLN A 318 8.04 11.19 -0.38
CA GLN A 318 8.01 10.21 -1.47
C GLN A 318 8.06 8.78 -0.94
N ASP A 319 8.86 8.52 0.09
CA ASP A 319 9.02 7.19 0.68
C ASP A 319 7.73 6.69 1.37
N GLU A 320 6.95 7.57 2.01
CA GLU A 320 5.65 7.19 2.62
C GLU A 320 4.60 6.80 1.56
N GLN A 321 4.52 7.55 0.45
CA GLN A 321 3.63 7.19 -0.66
C GLN A 321 4.03 5.86 -1.30
N HIS A 322 5.33 5.64 -1.51
CA HIS A 322 5.83 4.36 -2.03
C HIS A 322 5.56 3.19 -1.10
N HIS A 323 5.68 3.38 0.22
CA HIS A 323 5.38 2.32 1.19
C HIS A 323 3.91 1.90 1.14
N MET A 324 2.98 2.86 0.99
CA MET A 324 1.56 2.54 0.97
C MET A 324 1.12 1.88 -0.35
N ILE A 325 1.65 2.33 -1.48
CA ILE A 325 1.48 1.65 -2.78
C ILE A 325 1.98 0.21 -2.68
N HIS A 326 3.13 -0.01 -2.03
CA HIS A 326 3.65 -1.36 -1.84
C HIS A 326 2.76 -2.25 -0.95
N ILE A 327 2.11 -1.69 0.07
CA ILE A 327 1.12 -2.42 0.87
C ILE A 327 -0.10 -2.79 0.02
N GLN A 328 -0.62 -1.86 -0.78
CA GLN A 328 -1.73 -2.13 -1.70
C GLN A 328 -1.36 -3.23 -2.70
N GLU A 329 -0.18 -3.16 -3.33
CA GLU A 329 0.32 -4.21 -4.23
C GLU A 329 0.42 -5.58 -3.53
N MET A 330 0.86 -5.63 -2.27
CA MET A 330 0.91 -6.87 -1.50
C MET A 330 -0.50 -7.46 -1.26
N VAL A 331 -1.49 -6.62 -0.97
CA VAL A 331 -2.88 -7.05 -0.80
C VAL A 331 -3.47 -7.54 -2.13
N ILE A 332 -3.27 -6.78 -3.21
CA ILE A 332 -3.71 -7.12 -4.58
C ILE A 332 -3.12 -8.46 -5.01
N ASN A 333 -1.80 -8.66 -4.86
CA ASN A 333 -1.15 -9.92 -5.20
C ASN A 333 -1.69 -11.11 -4.38
N ARG A 334 -2.03 -10.88 -3.10
CA ARG A 334 -2.60 -11.92 -2.26
C ARG A 334 -4.04 -12.26 -2.66
N LEU A 335 -4.85 -11.26 -3.00
CA LEU A 335 -6.20 -11.46 -3.55
C LEU A 335 -6.15 -12.18 -4.89
N ASP A 336 -5.19 -11.86 -5.77
CA ASP A 336 -5.02 -12.57 -7.04
C ASP A 336 -4.66 -14.05 -6.85
N HIS A 337 -3.82 -14.38 -5.86
CA HIS A 337 -3.59 -15.78 -5.49
C HIS A 337 -4.86 -16.50 -5.02
N PHE A 338 -5.72 -15.84 -4.23
CA PHE A 338 -7.02 -16.40 -3.84
C PHE A 338 -7.93 -16.59 -5.05
N LYS A 339 -8.05 -15.57 -5.93
CA LYS A 339 -8.80 -15.65 -7.19
C LYS A 339 -8.38 -16.87 -8.01
N GLN A 340 -7.08 -17.03 -8.24
CA GLN A 340 -6.54 -18.17 -9.00
C GLN A 340 -6.84 -19.52 -8.33
N ALA A 341 -6.80 -19.59 -7.00
CA ALA A 341 -7.12 -20.82 -6.27
C ALA A 341 -8.60 -21.21 -6.43
N PHE A 342 -9.52 -20.25 -6.22
CA PHE A 342 -10.96 -20.47 -6.40
C PHE A 342 -11.30 -20.80 -7.86
N TYR A 343 -10.74 -20.08 -8.82
CA TYR A 343 -10.93 -20.37 -10.24
C TYR A 343 -10.45 -21.77 -10.63
N LYS A 344 -9.26 -22.19 -10.15
CA LYS A 344 -8.74 -23.55 -10.40
C LYS A 344 -9.61 -24.63 -9.78
N LEU A 345 -10.15 -24.41 -8.57
CA LEU A 345 -11.11 -25.32 -7.95
C LEU A 345 -12.37 -25.42 -8.83
N GLY A 346 -12.91 -24.28 -9.27
CA GLY A 346 -14.06 -24.22 -10.18
C GLY A 346 -13.87 -25.05 -11.44
N VAL A 347 -12.79 -24.79 -12.17
CA VAL A 347 -12.42 -25.54 -13.37
C VAL A 347 -12.17 -27.02 -13.08
N SER A 348 -11.60 -27.37 -11.92
CA SER A 348 -11.38 -28.78 -11.55
C SER A 348 -12.68 -29.55 -11.37
N PHE A 349 -13.72 -28.91 -10.83
CA PHE A 349 -15.05 -29.51 -10.73
C PHE A 349 -15.75 -29.61 -12.08
N ASN A 350 -15.52 -28.65 -12.99
CA ASN A 350 -16.10 -28.62 -14.34
C ASN A 350 -15.38 -29.52 -15.38
N LYS A 351 -14.14 -29.95 -15.10
CA LYS A 351 -13.31 -30.79 -16.00
C LYS A 351 -13.79 -32.24 -16.12
N GLU A 352 -14.53 -32.75 -15.14
CA GLU A 352 -15.27 -34.00 -15.31
C GLU A 352 -16.41 -33.69 -16.30
N GLN A 353 -16.22 -33.91 -17.61
CA GLN A 353 -17.29 -33.77 -18.59
C GLN A 353 -18.51 -34.54 -18.09
N PHE A 354 -19.57 -33.80 -17.74
CA PHE A 354 -20.81 -34.35 -17.20
C PHE A 354 -21.59 -35.08 -18.30
N VAL A 355 -21.10 -36.25 -18.68
CA VAL A 355 -21.90 -37.22 -19.42
C VAL A 355 -22.85 -37.84 -18.41
N LYS A 356 -24.14 -37.48 -18.51
CA LYS A 356 -25.20 -38.07 -17.69
C LYS A 356 -25.07 -39.59 -17.76
N SER A 357 -24.83 -40.24 -16.63
CA SER A 357 -24.59 -41.68 -16.60
C SER A 357 -25.88 -42.39 -16.97
N THR A 358 -25.86 -43.05 -18.13
CA THR A 358 -26.97 -43.83 -18.68
C THR A 358 -26.79 -45.32 -18.40
N LEU A 359 -27.87 -46.07 -18.63
CA LEU A 359 -27.86 -47.52 -18.53
C LEU A 359 -27.33 -48.08 -19.87
N ASP A 360 -26.00 -48.12 -19.97
CA ASP A 360 -25.31 -48.59 -21.17
C ASP A 360 -25.29 -50.12 -21.24
N LYS A 361 -24.97 -50.66 -22.41
CA LYS A 361 -24.94 -52.11 -22.67
C LYS A 361 -24.10 -52.87 -21.65
N GLN A 362 -22.90 -52.39 -21.30
CA GLN A 362 -22.05 -53.01 -20.26
C GLN A 362 -22.72 -53.06 -18.88
N LYS A 363 -23.49 -52.04 -18.50
CA LYS A 363 -24.21 -52.02 -17.22
C LYS A 363 -25.38 -53.01 -17.25
N ALA A 364 -26.09 -53.10 -18.38
CA ALA A 364 -27.12 -54.12 -18.58
C ALA A 364 -26.53 -55.54 -18.50
N ASP A 365 -25.34 -55.76 -19.07
CA ASP A 365 -24.64 -57.05 -19.04
C ASP A 365 -24.29 -57.45 -17.60
N ASN A 366 -23.69 -56.52 -16.84
CA ASN A 366 -23.38 -56.74 -15.43
C ASN A 366 -24.63 -57.07 -14.60
N ILE A 367 -25.77 -56.42 -14.88
CA ILE A 367 -27.04 -56.70 -14.19
C ILE A 367 -27.52 -58.14 -14.49
N ILE A 368 -27.39 -58.59 -15.74
CA ILE A 368 -27.74 -59.95 -16.14
C ILE A 368 -26.80 -60.95 -15.46
N GLU A 369 -25.48 -60.72 -15.49
CA GLU A 369 -24.49 -61.58 -14.84
C GLU A 369 -24.65 -61.65 -13.31
N GLU A 370 -24.94 -60.54 -12.65
CA GLU A 370 -25.26 -60.52 -11.22
C GLU A 370 -26.55 -61.28 -10.89
N THR A 371 -27.53 -61.24 -11.80
CA THR A 371 -28.78 -62.00 -11.65
C THR A 371 -28.51 -63.49 -11.82
N LEU A 372 -27.69 -63.85 -12.81
CA LEU A 372 -27.25 -65.22 -13.07
C LEU A 372 -26.46 -65.82 -11.91
N SER A 373 -25.50 -65.07 -11.38
CA SER A 373 -24.66 -65.53 -10.27
C SER A 373 -25.45 -65.76 -8.98
N LYS A 374 -26.49 -64.97 -8.72
CA LYS A 374 -27.36 -65.14 -7.55
C LYS A 374 -28.36 -66.29 -7.65
N LEU A 375 -28.94 -66.52 -8.83
CA LEU A 375 -30.03 -67.50 -9.00
C LEU A 375 -29.63 -68.76 -9.76
N CYS A 376 -28.88 -68.61 -10.84
CA CYS A 376 -28.59 -69.70 -11.77
C CYS A 376 -27.37 -70.51 -11.34
N ASN A 377 -26.38 -69.93 -10.63
CA ASN A 377 -25.23 -70.69 -10.11
C ASN A 377 -25.64 -71.78 -9.10
N GLN A 378 -26.74 -71.58 -8.38
CA GLN A 378 -27.29 -72.55 -7.42
C GLN A 378 -28.39 -73.44 -8.05
N CYS A 379 -28.58 -73.38 -9.38
CA CYS A 379 -29.65 -74.10 -10.07
C CYS A 379 -29.10 -75.29 -10.87
N ASN A 380 -29.64 -76.49 -10.60
CA ASN A 380 -29.24 -77.73 -11.27
C ASN A 380 -29.56 -77.78 -12.78
N LEU A 381 -30.36 -76.85 -13.31
CA LEU A 381 -30.77 -76.77 -14.71
C LEU A 381 -30.03 -75.65 -15.49
N ARG A 382 -28.95 -75.11 -14.93
CA ARG A 382 -28.18 -74.00 -15.52
C ARG A 382 -27.61 -74.35 -16.90
N THR A 383 -27.03 -75.52 -17.05
CA THR A 383 -26.42 -76.00 -18.30
C THR A 383 -27.46 -76.00 -19.44
N PHE A 384 -28.64 -76.56 -19.19
CA PHE A 384 -29.76 -76.53 -20.14
C PHE A 384 -30.24 -75.12 -20.51
N CYS A 385 -30.27 -74.19 -19.56
CA CYS A 385 -30.76 -72.82 -19.80
C CYS A 385 -29.72 -71.91 -20.47
N TRP A 386 -28.43 -72.07 -20.14
CA TRP A 386 -27.39 -71.09 -20.47
C TRP A 386 -26.21 -71.66 -21.28
N GLU A 387 -26.19 -72.95 -21.62
CA GLU A 387 -25.23 -73.55 -22.58
C GLU A 387 -25.90 -73.88 -23.92
N ASP A 388 -27.10 -74.47 -23.92
CA ASP A 388 -27.79 -74.91 -25.15
C ASP A 388 -28.51 -73.75 -25.91
N ASP A 389 -29.04 -72.75 -25.20
CA ASP A 389 -29.82 -71.65 -25.79
C ASP A 389 -29.42 -70.26 -25.25
N ALA A 390 -28.13 -70.10 -24.95
CA ALA A 390 -27.55 -68.94 -24.27
C ALA A 390 -27.87 -67.60 -24.96
N VAL A 391 -27.77 -67.58 -26.29
CA VAL A 391 -27.96 -66.36 -27.10
C VAL A 391 -29.40 -65.86 -27.01
N ASN A 392 -30.38 -66.76 -27.09
CA ASN A 392 -31.80 -66.39 -27.01
C ASN A 392 -32.20 -66.02 -25.58
N MET A 393 -31.69 -66.73 -24.57
CA MET A 393 -31.96 -66.42 -23.16
C MET A 393 -31.39 -65.06 -22.75
N TYR A 394 -30.19 -64.72 -23.21
CA TYR A 394 -29.60 -63.40 -22.99
C TYR A 394 -30.37 -62.29 -23.71
N LYS A 395 -30.79 -62.51 -24.98
CA LYS A 395 -31.61 -61.55 -25.72
C LYS A 395 -32.96 -61.28 -25.04
N MET A 396 -33.66 -62.33 -24.60
CA MET A 396 -34.91 -62.19 -23.85
C MET A 396 -34.71 -61.48 -22.50
N SER A 397 -33.54 -61.63 -21.89
CA SER A 397 -33.18 -60.91 -20.66
C SER A 397 -32.98 -59.41 -20.91
N LEU A 398 -32.36 -59.03 -22.04
CA LEU A 398 -32.27 -57.63 -22.47
C LEU A 398 -33.64 -57.04 -22.80
N ASP A 399 -34.52 -57.81 -23.46
CA ASP A 399 -35.89 -57.37 -23.75
C ASP A 399 -36.67 -57.08 -22.45
N MET A 400 -36.50 -57.93 -21.42
CA MET A 400 -37.06 -57.68 -20.09
C MET A 400 -36.50 -56.40 -19.43
N ILE A 401 -35.21 -56.11 -19.58
CA ILE A 401 -34.62 -54.86 -19.10
C ILE A 401 -35.23 -53.65 -19.82
N ALA A 402 -35.42 -53.72 -21.14
CA ALA A 402 -36.02 -52.64 -21.93
C ALA A 402 -37.49 -52.40 -21.54
N ILE A 403 -38.27 -53.46 -21.35
CA ILE A 403 -39.66 -53.35 -20.87
C ILE A 403 -39.68 -52.70 -19.47
N ALA A 404 -38.81 -53.18 -18.57
CA ALA A 404 -38.70 -52.63 -17.23
C ALA A 404 -38.37 -51.13 -17.25
N GLN A 405 -37.53 -50.65 -18.16
CA GLN A 405 -37.20 -49.22 -18.33
C GLN A 405 -38.40 -48.36 -18.67
N THR A 406 -39.34 -48.87 -19.47
CA THR A 406 -40.54 -48.13 -19.87
C THR A 406 -41.65 -48.17 -18.82
N GLN A 407 -41.83 -49.30 -18.13
CA GLN A 407 -42.95 -49.51 -17.20
C GLN A 407 -42.58 -49.35 -15.72
N GLY A 408 -41.30 -49.19 -15.40
CA GLY A 408 -40.79 -49.03 -14.04
C GLY A 408 -40.61 -50.35 -13.28
N LYS A 409 -41.48 -51.36 -13.46
CA LYS A 409 -41.35 -52.69 -12.83
C LYS A 409 -41.69 -53.80 -13.83
N LEU A 410 -41.12 -55.00 -13.61
CA LEU A 410 -41.48 -56.20 -14.35
C LEU A 410 -42.69 -56.89 -13.72
N LEU A 411 -43.78 -57.05 -14.47
CA LEU A 411 -44.94 -57.83 -14.08
C LEU A 411 -44.84 -59.27 -14.61
N LYS A 412 -45.65 -60.17 -14.06
CA LYS A 412 -45.67 -61.59 -14.48
C LYS A 412 -46.05 -61.78 -15.96
N GLY A 413 -46.77 -60.82 -16.54
CA GLY A 413 -47.17 -60.82 -17.95
C GLY A 413 -46.07 -60.38 -18.93
N ASP A 414 -45.02 -59.74 -18.44
CA ASP A 414 -43.94 -59.18 -19.27
C ASP A 414 -42.81 -60.18 -19.55
N ILE A 415 -42.90 -61.37 -18.96
CA ILE A 415 -41.94 -62.46 -19.17
C ILE A 415 -42.21 -63.07 -20.54
N PRO A 416 -41.23 -63.10 -21.47
CA PRO A 416 -41.43 -63.70 -22.78
C PRO A 416 -41.89 -65.16 -22.67
N PRO A 417 -42.90 -65.60 -23.43
CA PRO A 417 -43.48 -66.94 -23.30
C PRO A 417 -42.44 -68.05 -23.57
N LYS A 418 -41.49 -67.79 -24.47
CA LYS A 418 -40.34 -68.69 -24.74
C LYS A 418 -39.38 -68.78 -23.54
N PHE A 419 -39.18 -67.70 -22.79
CA PHE A 419 -38.35 -67.70 -21.58
C PHE A 419 -38.98 -68.56 -20.47
N LYS A 420 -40.31 -68.57 -20.36
CA LYS A 420 -41.06 -69.39 -19.40
C LYS A 420 -41.02 -70.89 -19.72
N LEU A 421 -40.89 -71.25 -21.00
CA LEU A 421 -40.72 -72.64 -21.45
C LEU A 421 -39.32 -73.17 -21.13
N ASN A 422 -38.29 -72.34 -21.30
CA ASN A 422 -36.90 -72.74 -21.10
C ASN A 422 -36.47 -72.69 -19.62
N CYS A 423 -37.02 -71.77 -18.81
CA CYS A 423 -36.66 -71.62 -17.40
C CYS A 423 -37.82 -71.94 -16.44
N LYS A 424 -37.72 -73.02 -15.67
CA LYS A 424 -38.70 -73.39 -14.62
C LYS A 424 -38.84 -72.35 -13.50
N ARG A 425 -37.84 -71.48 -13.31
CA ARG A 425 -37.83 -70.42 -12.29
C ARG A 425 -37.94 -69.01 -12.92
N ALA A 426 -38.57 -68.90 -14.09
CA ALA A 426 -38.69 -67.64 -14.82
C ALA A 426 -39.24 -66.47 -13.97
N GLU A 427 -40.23 -66.72 -13.10
CA GLU A 427 -40.79 -65.68 -12.20
C GLU A 427 -39.78 -65.21 -11.13
N SER A 428 -38.99 -66.13 -10.57
CA SER A 428 -37.92 -65.77 -9.63
C SER A 428 -36.78 -65.02 -10.31
N PHE A 429 -36.47 -65.37 -11.56
CA PHE A 429 -35.48 -64.65 -12.37
C PHE A 429 -35.92 -63.22 -12.66
N ALA A 430 -37.14 -63.03 -13.18
CA ALA A 430 -37.69 -61.71 -13.49
C ALA A 430 -37.77 -60.80 -12.26
N SER A 431 -38.19 -61.33 -11.10
CA SER A 431 -38.23 -60.56 -9.85
C SER A 431 -36.85 -60.16 -9.34
N THR A 432 -35.86 -61.05 -9.43
CA THR A 432 -34.47 -60.73 -9.05
C THR A 432 -33.83 -59.74 -10.01
N LEU A 433 -34.09 -59.89 -11.32
CA LEU A 433 -33.68 -58.94 -12.35
C LEU A 433 -34.28 -57.56 -12.08
N SER A 434 -35.59 -57.49 -11.78
CA SER A 434 -36.26 -56.23 -11.42
C SER A 434 -35.63 -55.58 -10.18
N PHE A 435 -35.35 -56.36 -9.14
CA PHE A 435 -34.68 -55.86 -7.94
C PHE A 435 -33.25 -55.32 -8.23
N ARG A 436 -32.49 -56.00 -9.08
CA ARG A 436 -31.15 -55.54 -9.49
C ARG A 436 -31.20 -54.29 -10.36
N LEU A 437 -32.18 -54.21 -11.26
CA LEU A 437 -32.44 -53.02 -12.06
C LEU A 437 -32.77 -51.81 -11.18
N ASP A 438 -33.58 -52.00 -10.12
CA ASP A 438 -33.92 -50.91 -9.20
C ASP A 438 -32.68 -50.40 -8.43
N ILE A 439 -31.82 -51.30 -7.95
CA ILE A 439 -30.53 -50.90 -7.33
C ILE A 439 -29.65 -50.15 -8.33
N ALA A 440 -29.53 -50.66 -9.57
CA ALA A 440 -28.73 -50.03 -10.61
C ALA A 440 -29.26 -48.63 -10.96
N ARG A 441 -30.59 -48.44 -11.02
CA ARG A 441 -31.22 -47.13 -11.22
C ARG A 441 -30.92 -46.17 -10.10
N GLN A 442 -31.06 -46.60 -8.84
CA GLN A 442 -30.71 -45.76 -7.69
C GLN A 442 -29.24 -45.32 -7.74
N LYS A 443 -28.35 -46.24 -8.13
CA LYS A 443 -26.93 -45.93 -8.33
C LYS A 443 -26.73 -44.87 -9.43
N LEU A 444 -27.35 -45.04 -10.60
CA LEU A 444 -27.29 -44.06 -11.69
C LEU A 444 -27.84 -42.68 -11.27
N ILE A 445 -28.95 -42.64 -10.55
CA ILE A 445 -29.51 -41.39 -10.01
C ILE A 445 -28.51 -40.73 -9.05
N SER A 446 -27.91 -41.51 -8.15
CA SER A 446 -26.92 -40.99 -7.18
C SER A 446 -25.65 -40.48 -7.86
N GLU A 447 -25.15 -41.19 -8.87
CA GLU A 447 -23.99 -40.77 -9.68
C GLU A 447 -24.29 -39.45 -10.38
N ASN A 448 -25.45 -39.35 -11.04
CA ASN A 448 -25.86 -38.14 -11.72
C ASN A 448 -26.04 -36.96 -10.76
N LYS A 449 -26.61 -37.19 -9.56
CA LYS A 449 -26.78 -36.15 -8.54
C LYS A 449 -25.44 -35.66 -8.00
N ILE A 450 -24.49 -36.56 -7.72
CA ILE A 450 -23.14 -36.18 -7.29
C ILE A 450 -22.47 -35.34 -8.38
N ALA A 451 -22.63 -35.76 -9.64
CA ALA A 451 -22.06 -35.04 -10.77
C ALA A 451 -22.64 -33.62 -10.86
N GLU A 452 -23.97 -33.49 -10.82
CA GLU A 452 -24.68 -32.22 -10.79
C GLU A 452 -24.27 -31.31 -9.62
N THR A 453 -24.11 -31.87 -8.41
CA THR A 453 -23.61 -31.12 -7.23
C THR A 453 -22.20 -30.58 -7.47
N LYS A 454 -21.29 -31.39 -8.04
CA LYS A 454 -19.93 -30.92 -8.38
C LYS A 454 -19.98 -29.78 -9.39
N MET A 455 -20.82 -29.85 -10.42
CA MET A 455 -20.97 -28.79 -11.42
C MET A 455 -21.38 -27.46 -10.78
N LEU A 456 -22.39 -27.49 -9.91
CA LEU A 456 -22.87 -26.30 -9.19
C LEU A 456 -21.80 -25.72 -8.26
N MET A 457 -21.07 -26.57 -7.54
CA MET A 457 -19.91 -26.13 -6.74
C MET A 457 -18.84 -25.49 -7.62
N GLY A 458 -18.60 -26.04 -8.82
CA GLY A 458 -17.67 -25.47 -9.80
C GLY A 458 -18.04 -24.04 -10.17
N GLN A 459 -19.30 -23.83 -10.57
CA GLN A 459 -19.85 -22.52 -10.90
C GLN A 459 -19.78 -21.53 -9.71
N GLN A 460 -20.06 -21.97 -8.48
CA GLN A 460 -19.93 -21.11 -7.30
C GLN A 460 -18.50 -20.61 -7.08
N MET A 461 -17.50 -21.49 -7.20
CA MET A 461 -16.10 -21.10 -7.05
C MET A 461 -15.66 -20.11 -8.13
N GLU A 462 -16.19 -20.23 -9.35
CA GLU A 462 -15.96 -19.27 -10.45
C GLU A 462 -16.60 -17.90 -10.15
N VAL A 463 -17.83 -17.87 -9.62
CA VAL A 463 -18.49 -16.60 -9.24
C VAL A 463 -17.74 -15.89 -8.11
N VAL A 464 -17.27 -16.64 -7.11
CA VAL A 464 -16.43 -16.08 -6.03
C VAL A 464 -15.12 -15.54 -6.58
N ALA A 465 -14.45 -16.27 -7.49
CA ALA A 465 -13.23 -15.80 -8.13
C ALA A 465 -13.45 -14.49 -8.91
N ASN A 466 -14.52 -14.40 -9.71
CA ASN A 466 -14.88 -13.18 -10.44
C ASN A 466 -15.20 -12.00 -9.49
N SER A 467 -15.81 -12.28 -8.35
CA SER A 467 -16.09 -11.24 -7.33
C SER A 467 -14.79 -10.71 -6.70
N ILE A 468 -13.83 -11.58 -6.42
CA ILE A 468 -12.48 -11.17 -5.96
C ILE A 468 -11.79 -10.34 -7.05
N ASP A 469 -11.96 -10.68 -8.33
CA ASP A 469 -11.41 -9.91 -9.45
C ASP A 469 -11.97 -8.49 -9.47
N ASN A 470 -13.29 -8.33 -9.34
CA ASN A 470 -13.94 -7.01 -9.26
C ASN A 470 -13.43 -6.17 -8.07
N ILE A 471 -13.24 -6.78 -6.89
CA ILE A 471 -12.66 -6.11 -5.73
C ILE A 471 -11.21 -5.68 -6.02
N THR A 472 -10.44 -6.55 -6.68
CA THR A 472 -9.05 -6.26 -7.05
C THR A 472 -8.98 -5.15 -8.09
N GLU A 473 -9.91 -5.12 -9.06
CA GLU A 473 -10.06 -4.02 -10.02
C GLU A 473 -10.43 -2.71 -9.32
N GLU A 474 -11.29 -2.74 -8.30
CA GLU A 474 -11.62 -1.55 -7.52
C GLU A 474 -10.44 -1.03 -6.69
N LEU A 475 -9.61 -1.92 -6.15
CA LEU A 475 -8.39 -1.56 -5.42
C LEU A 475 -7.24 -1.09 -6.33
N THR A 476 -7.20 -1.56 -7.58
CA THR A 476 -6.19 -1.17 -8.58
C THR A 476 -6.53 0.13 -9.28
N LYS A 477 -7.83 0.49 -9.38
CA LYS A 477 -8.26 1.81 -9.87
C LYS A 477 -7.68 2.88 -8.95
N GLU A 478 -6.75 3.65 -9.51
CA GLU A 478 -5.89 4.61 -8.81
C GLU A 478 -6.70 5.50 -7.85
N VAL A 479 -6.55 5.24 -6.56
CA VAL A 479 -6.95 6.21 -5.55
C VAL A 479 -5.92 7.32 -5.60
N VAL A 480 -6.27 8.42 -6.25
CA VAL A 480 -5.36 9.55 -6.40
C VAL A 480 -5.43 10.37 -5.11
N PHE A 481 -4.30 10.47 -4.41
CA PHE A 481 -4.14 11.38 -3.28
C PHE A 481 -4.08 12.80 -3.81
N ASN A 482 -5.21 13.52 -3.73
CA ASN A 482 -5.25 14.92 -4.11
C ASN A 482 -4.66 15.79 -2.99
N LYS A 483 -3.32 15.89 -2.98
CA LYS A 483 -2.55 16.67 -2.01
C LYS A 483 -2.90 18.16 -2.03
N GLU A 484 -3.37 18.70 -3.15
CA GLU A 484 -3.80 20.11 -3.23
C GLU A 484 -5.10 20.33 -2.46
N MET A 485 -6.09 19.44 -2.62
CA MET A 485 -7.31 19.46 -1.81
C MET A 485 -7.02 19.18 -0.34
N GLU A 486 -6.11 18.26 -0.03
CA GLU A 486 -5.72 17.94 1.35
C GLU A 486 -5.14 19.17 2.07
N LYS A 487 -4.23 19.88 1.39
CA LYS A 487 -3.65 21.13 1.90
C LYS A 487 -4.71 22.21 2.11
N THR A 488 -5.58 22.40 1.12
CA THR A 488 -6.66 23.39 1.20
C THR A 488 -7.63 23.09 2.35
N ALA A 489 -8.01 21.82 2.52
CA ALA A 489 -8.84 21.36 3.63
C ALA A 489 -8.16 21.55 4.98
N ARG A 490 -6.86 21.24 5.08
CA ARG A 490 -6.07 21.43 6.31
C ARG A 490 -5.99 22.90 6.71
N GLU A 491 -5.64 23.78 5.78
CA GLU A 491 -5.59 25.24 6.01
C GLU A 491 -6.96 25.78 6.45
N ALA A 492 -8.05 25.29 5.85
CA ALA A 492 -9.40 25.69 6.21
C ALA A 492 -9.78 25.23 7.64
N LEU A 493 -9.44 24.00 8.04
CA LEU A 493 -9.69 23.49 9.39
C LEU A 493 -8.85 24.21 10.46
N GLU A 494 -7.59 24.54 10.12
CA GLU A 494 -6.72 25.34 11.00
C GLU A 494 -7.26 26.75 11.22
N SER A 495 -7.94 27.35 10.23
CA SER A 495 -8.54 28.69 10.36
C SER A 495 -9.63 28.78 11.43
N ILE A 496 -10.23 27.64 11.81
CA ILE A 496 -11.23 27.52 12.89
C ILE A 496 -10.59 27.07 14.21
N GLY A 497 -9.27 26.87 14.23
CA GLY A 497 -8.51 26.43 15.38
C GLY A 497 -8.52 24.92 15.59
N ILE A 498 -8.91 24.14 14.57
CA ILE A 498 -8.85 22.67 14.61
C ILE A 498 -7.50 22.23 14.06
N LYS A 499 -6.62 21.78 14.95
CA LYS A 499 -5.30 21.29 14.57
C LYS A 499 -5.40 19.82 14.13
N VAL A 500 -5.34 19.62 12.82
CA VAL A 500 -5.41 18.29 12.22
C VAL A 500 -4.06 17.58 12.38
N HIS A 501 -4.08 16.34 12.84
CA HIS A 501 -2.88 15.51 12.91
C HIS A 501 -2.68 14.73 11.63
N ASP A 502 -3.75 14.16 11.09
CA ASP A 502 -3.75 13.41 9.84
C ASP A 502 -5.03 13.72 9.06
N LEU A 503 -4.91 13.88 7.74
CA LEU A 503 -6.04 14.18 6.85
C LEU A 503 -5.86 13.37 5.58
N LEU A 504 -6.81 12.50 5.31
CA LEU A 504 -6.80 11.62 4.15
C LEU A 504 -7.94 12.00 3.22
N ILE A 505 -7.63 12.37 1.98
CA ILE A 505 -8.63 12.56 0.92
C ILE A 505 -8.41 11.49 -0.13
N LEU A 506 -9.45 10.71 -0.41
CA LEU A 506 -9.49 9.72 -1.47
C LEU A 506 -10.36 10.24 -2.61
N GLU A 507 -9.77 10.36 -3.79
CA GLU A 507 -10.44 10.73 -5.03
C GLU A 507 -10.46 9.53 -5.99
N LYS A 508 -11.60 9.32 -6.66
CA LYS A 508 -11.74 8.32 -7.73
C LYS A 508 -12.42 8.99 -8.92
N ASP A 509 -11.83 8.85 -10.10
CA ASP A 509 -12.38 9.36 -11.37
C ASP A 509 -12.75 10.86 -11.36
N GLY A 510 -12.07 11.69 -10.54
CA GLY A 510 -12.37 13.13 -10.42
C GLY A 510 -13.36 13.49 -9.30
N GLU A 511 -13.88 12.51 -8.58
CA GLU A 511 -14.87 12.70 -7.51
C GLU A 511 -14.33 12.31 -6.13
N LEU A 512 -14.61 13.16 -5.14
CA LEU A 512 -14.25 12.90 -3.74
C LEU A 512 -15.09 11.74 -3.19
N LYS A 513 -14.42 10.65 -2.83
CA LYS A 513 -15.05 9.45 -2.25
C LYS A 513 -15.13 9.54 -0.73
N LEU A 514 -14.03 9.93 -0.11
CA LEU A 514 -13.88 9.85 1.33
C LEU A 514 -12.88 10.89 1.82
N LEU A 515 -13.23 11.56 2.90
CA LEU A 515 -12.40 12.53 3.60
C LEU A 515 -12.37 12.15 5.07
N ASP A 516 -11.24 11.64 5.52
CA ASP A 516 -11.02 11.24 6.90
C ASP A 516 -10.10 12.23 7.60
N ILE A 517 -10.50 12.68 8.79
CA ILE A 517 -9.78 13.66 9.58
C ILE A 517 -9.50 13.05 10.94
N TYR A 518 -8.23 13.02 11.33
CA TYR A 518 -7.79 12.65 12.66
C TYR A 518 -7.22 13.85 13.39
N THR A 519 -7.75 14.13 14.58
CA THR A 519 -7.30 15.22 15.45
C THR A 519 -6.83 14.64 16.78
N LYS A 520 -5.65 15.05 17.26
CA LYS A 520 -5.12 14.62 18.58
C LYS A 520 -5.89 15.22 19.76
N TYR A 521 -6.61 16.31 19.51
CA TYR A 521 -7.32 17.05 20.55
C TYR A 521 -8.67 17.50 20.01
N CYS A 522 -9.72 17.09 20.71
CA CYS A 522 -11.05 17.67 20.53
C CYS A 522 -11.44 18.35 21.83
N HIS A 523 -11.59 19.67 21.78
CA HIS A 523 -12.38 20.32 22.80
C HIS A 523 -13.82 19.87 22.57
N GLN A 524 -14.52 19.35 23.58
CA GLN A 524 -15.98 19.10 23.50
C GLN A 524 -16.72 20.44 23.41
N LYS A 525 -16.56 21.20 22.32
CA LYS A 525 -17.44 22.31 22.00
C LYS A 525 -18.65 21.74 21.28
N GLU A 526 -19.83 22.09 21.76
CA GLU A 526 -21.07 21.83 21.02
C GLU A 526 -21.00 22.53 19.65
N GLY A 527 -21.28 21.79 18.57
CA GLY A 527 -21.35 22.35 17.21
C GLY A 527 -20.12 22.19 16.31
N ILE A 528 -19.03 21.56 16.78
CA ILE A 528 -17.80 21.32 15.98
C ILE A 528 -18.11 20.63 14.65
N ASP A 529 -18.99 19.63 14.65
CA ASP A 529 -19.37 18.86 13.47
C ASP A 529 -19.91 19.78 12.36
N SER A 530 -20.75 20.76 12.74
CA SER A 530 -21.34 21.72 11.80
C SER A 530 -20.32 22.74 11.29
N ASP A 531 -19.37 23.14 12.12
CA ASP A 531 -18.32 24.08 11.75
C ASP A 531 -17.33 23.43 10.79
N ILE A 532 -16.92 22.18 11.05
CA ILE A 532 -16.09 21.37 10.14
C ILE A 532 -16.74 21.27 8.76
N ILE A 533 -17.99 20.81 8.69
CA ILE A 533 -18.69 20.62 7.40
C ILE A 533 -18.83 21.94 6.64
N LYS A 534 -19.30 23.03 7.28
CA LYS A 534 -19.45 24.35 6.61
C LYS A 534 -18.15 24.84 6.00
N THR A 535 -17.04 24.55 6.66
CA THR A 535 -15.71 25.04 6.30
C THR A 535 -15.13 24.25 5.16
N LEU A 536 -15.23 22.92 5.24
CA LEU A 536 -14.84 22.03 4.17
C LEU A 536 -15.69 22.26 2.92
N ASN A 537 -17.00 22.51 3.06
CA ASN A 537 -17.87 22.84 1.93
C ASN A 537 -17.41 24.11 1.21
N LYS A 538 -17.02 25.15 1.97
CA LYS A 538 -16.52 26.40 1.41
C LYS A 538 -15.14 26.26 0.78
N ALA A 539 -14.25 25.48 1.41
CA ALA A 539 -12.87 25.30 0.98
C ALA A 539 -12.78 24.42 -0.28
N LEU A 540 -13.54 23.33 -0.33
CA LEU A 540 -13.49 22.36 -1.41
C LEU A 540 -14.56 22.63 -2.50
N SER A 541 -15.48 23.57 -2.27
CA SER A 541 -16.63 23.83 -3.16
C SER A 541 -17.52 22.61 -3.42
N LEU A 542 -17.57 21.69 -2.45
CA LEU A 542 -18.37 20.47 -2.49
C LEU A 542 -19.47 20.52 -1.42
N LYS A 543 -20.53 19.74 -1.60
CA LYS A 543 -21.52 19.50 -0.56
C LYS A 543 -21.16 18.22 0.19
N LEU A 544 -20.79 18.35 1.45
CA LEU A 544 -20.30 17.26 2.28
C LEU A 544 -21.22 17.00 3.47
N GLU A 545 -21.20 15.77 3.95
CA GLU A 545 -21.97 15.28 5.09
C GLU A 545 -21.06 14.43 6.01
N LEU A 546 -21.30 14.51 7.32
CA LEU A 546 -20.55 13.75 8.32
C LEU A 546 -21.16 12.35 8.47
N LYS A 547 -20.40 11.31 8.16
CA LYS A 547 -20.83 9.90 8.27
C LYS A 547 -20.61 9.35 9.68
N LYS A 548 -19.43 9.60 10.27
CA LYS A 548 -19.05 9.08 11.60
C LYS A 548 -18.18 10.10 12.34
N HIS A 549 -18.45 10.27 13.64
CA HIS A 549 -17.60 11.03 14.56
C HIS A 549 -17.35 10.19 15.81
N LEU A 550 -16.08 9.85 16.05
CA LEU A 550 -15.63 9.00 17.14
C LEU A 550 -14.58 9.76 17.95
N CYS A 551 -14.84 10.01 19.22
CA CYS A 551 -13.87 10.68 20.09
C CYS A 551 -13.42 9.79 21.24
N ASN A 552 -12.11 9.62 21.37
CA ASN A 552 -11.44 8.91 22.44
C ASN A 552 -10.55 9.89 23.24
N SER A 553 -10.02 9.43 24.39
CA SER A 553 -9.12 10.22 25.25
C SER A 553 -7.82 10.67 24.56
N VAL A 554 -7.47 10.06 23.43
CA VAL A 554 -6.23 10.31 22.68
C VAL A 554 -6.48 11.17 21.42
N GLY A 555 -7.73 11.32 20.98
CA GLY A 555 -8.06 12.05 19.76
C GLY A 555 -9.48 11.79 19.25
N CYS A 556 -9.88 12.58 18.27
CA CYS A 556 -11.15 12.50 17.57
C CYS A 556 -10.93 12.12 16.10
N TYR A 557 -11.83 11.31 15.57
CA TYR A 557 -11.87 10.88 14.19
C TYR A 557 -13.20 11.32 13.57
N PHE A 558 -13.12 12.00 12.43
CA PHE A 558 -14.26 12.42 11.63
C PHE A 558 -14.15 11.78 10.25
N SER A 559 -15.20 11.09 9.82
CA SER A 559 -15.33 10.59 8.46
C SER A 559 -16.41 11.37 7.73
N VAL A 560 -16.00 12.06 6.68
CA VAL A 560 -16.81 12.97 5.89
C VAL A 560 -16.92 12.43 4.46
N VAL A 561 -18.12 12.45 3.93
CA VAL A 561 -18.44 11.95 2.58
C VAL A 561 -19.18 13.01 1.79
N LEU A 562 -19.31 12.79 0.48
CA LEU A 562 -20.13 13.64 -0.38
C LEU A 562 -21.61 13.48 0.01
N GLN A 563 -22.32 14.61 0.11
CA GLN A 563 -23.74 14.62 0.46
C GLN A 563 -24.55 13.95 -0.65
N GLN A 564 -25.41 13.00 -0.29
CA GLN A 564 -26.28 12.30 -1.23
C GLN A 564 -27.34 13.28 -1.76
N LYS A 565 -27.62 13.22 -3.07
CA LYS A 565 -28.55 14.15 -3.73
C LYS A 565 -30.00 13.78 -3.45
N TYR A 566 -30.29 12.49 -3.33
CA TYR A 566 -31.62 11.95 -3.11
C TYR A 566 -31.68 11.20 -1.79
N GLY A 567 -32.78 11.36 -1.06
CA GLY A 567 -33.12 10.53 0.10
C GLY A 567 -34.20 9.53 -0.29
N VAL A 568 -34.11 8.30 0.22
CA VAL A 568 -35.13 7.26 0.00
C VAL A 568 -35.94 7.10 1.28
N LEU A 569 -37.26 7.23 1.16
CA LEU A 569 -38.21 6.87 2.21
C LEU A 569 -38.87 5.56 1.80
N ALA A 570 -38.70 4.53 2.61
CA ALA A 570 -39.25 3.21 2.35
C ALA A 570 -40.25 2.81 3.44
N GLY A 571 -41.27 2.05 3.05
CA GLY A 571 -42.27 1.47 3.93
C GLY A 571 -42.80 0.19 3.30
N ALA A 572 -43.29 -0.72 4.14
CA ALA A 572 -43.87 -1.98 3.68
C ALA A 572 -45.12 -2.32 4.51
N ALA A 573 -46.01 -3.05 3.88
CA ALA A 573 -47.16 -3.67 4.53
C ALA A 573 -47.16 -5.16 4.19
N ILE A 574 -47.34 -6.01 5.20
CA ILE A 574 -47.46 -7.46 5.04
C ILE A 574 -48.87 -7.89 5.43
N CYS A 575 -49.46 -8.77 4.64
CA CYS A 575 -50.70 -9.46 4.98
C CYS A 575 -50.51 -10.98 4.83
N ALA A 576 -50.67 -11.72 5.91
CA ALA A 576 -50.55 -13.17 5.88
C ALA A 576 -51.88 -13.84 5.51
N LYS A 577 -51.82 -14.93 4.73
CA LYS A 577 -52.99 -15.79 4.44
C LYS A 577 -53.49 -16.54 5.69
N GLY A 578 -52.62 -16.76 6.67
CA GLY A 578 -52.89 -17.38 7.98
C GLY A 578 -52.15 -16.63 9.08
N ASP A 579 -51.55 -17.34 10.04
CA ASP A 579 -50.81 -16.71 11.15
C ASP A 579 -49.44 -16.15 10.73
N ILE A 580 -48.82 -16.72 9.69
CA ILE A 580 -47.44 -16.42 9.27
C ILE A 580 -47.42 -16.17 7.75
N SER A 581 -46.79 -15.06 7.35
CA SER A 581 -46.57 -14.73 5.93
C SER A 581 -45.35 -15.43 5.38
N GLY A 582 -45.48 -16.05 4.19
CA GLY A 582 -44.37 -16.60 3.42
C GLY A 582 -43.47 -15.53 2.83
N ASP A 583 -44.01 -14.33 2.60
CA ASP A 583 -43.30 -13.20 2.02
C ASP A 583 -42.38 -12.53 3.06
N VAL A 584 -41.19 -12.12 2.61
CA VAL A 584 -40.20 -11.36 3.37
C VAL A 584 -39.73 -10.17 2.53
N TYR A 585 -39.52 -9.03 3.17
CA TYR A 585 -38.96 -7.84 2.53
C TYR A 585 -37.76 -7.34 3.30
N SER A 586 -36.94 -6.51 2.65
CA SER A 586 -35.86 -5.78 3.29
C SER A 586 -35.66 -4.40 2.67
N PHE A 587 -35.23 -3.47 3.53
CA PHE A 587 -34.74 -2.15 3.15
C PHE A 587 -33.41 -1.91 3.84
N MET A 588 -32.38 -1.58 3.07
CA MET A 588 -31.02 -1.43 3.61
C MET A 588 -30.27 -0.31 2.88
N GLN A 589 -29.62 0.56 3.64
CA GLN A 589 -28.68 1.53 3.07
C GLN A 589 -27.29 0.90 3.00
N LEU A 590 -26.73 0.83 1.79
CA LEU A 590 -25.42 0.25 1.52
C LEU A 590 -24.31 1.31 1.69
N GLU A 591 -23.10 0.88 2.08
CA GLU A 591 -22.01 1.80 2.42
C GLU A 591 -21.52 2.68 1.25
N ASN A 592 -21.80 2.28 0.01
CA ASN A 592 -21.39 2.93 -1.23
C ASN A 592 -22.38 4.00 -1.75
N GLY A 593 -23.33 4.45 -0.92
CA GLY A 593 -24.32 5.45 -1.33
C GLY A 593 -25.43 4.86 -2.20
N LYS A 594 -25.74 3.58 -2.00
CA LYS A 594 -26.87 2.90 -2.64
C LYS A 594 -27.90 2.51 -1.59
N TYR A 595 -29.14 2.36 -2.02
CA TYR A 595 -30.26 1.91 -1.20
C TYR A 595 -30.86 0.65 -1.81
N LEU A 596 -30.91 -0.42 -1.03
CA LEU A 596 -31.45 -1.72 -1.39
C LEU A 596 -32.91 -1.81 -0.91
N MET A 597 -33.79 -2.22 -1.81
CA MET A 597 -35.14 -2.68 -1.52
C MET A 597 -35.28 -4.08 -2.10
N ALA A 598 -35.74 -5.04 -1.30
CA ALA A 598 -35.91 -6.40 -1.76
C ALA A 598 -37.21 -7.00 -1.24
N VAL A 599 -37.86 -7.81 -2.06
CA VAL A 599 -39.04 -8.58 -1.71
C VAL A 599 -38.84 -10.00 -2.23
N ALA A 600 -39.09 -10.99 -1.38
CA ALA A 600 -39.03 -12.39 -1.72
C ALA A 600 -40.32 -13.09 -1.29
N ASP A 601 -40.91 -13.86 -2.19
CA ASP A 601 -42.04 -14.74 -1.91
C ASP A 601 -41.61 -16.20 -2.04
N GLY A 602 -41.65 -16.91 -0.91
CA GLY A 602 -41.28 -18.31 -0.82
C GLY A 602 -42.46 -19.20 -1.20
N MET A 603 -42.24 -20.16 -2.09
CA MET A 603 -43.29 -21.09 -2.49
C MET A 603 -43.81 -21.95 -1.33
N GLY A 604 -45.13 -22.08 -1.23
CA GLY A 604 -45.81 -22.90 -0.22
C GLY A 604 -46.69 -22.07 0.71
N SER A 605 -46.79 -22.47 1.98
CA SER A 605 -47.55 -21.70 2.98
C SER A 605 -46.98 -21.89 4.38
N GLY A 606 -47.03 -20.84 5.20
CA GLY A 606 -46.62 -20.88 6.60
C GLY A 606 -45.11 -20.82 6.78
N GLU A 607 -44.61 -21.47 7.83
CA GLU A 607 -43.23 -21.32 8.31
C GLU A 607 -42.15 -21.76 7.31
N LEU A 608 -42.44 -22.79 6.50
CA LEU A 608 -41.51 -23.26 5.48
C LEU A 608 -41.26 -22.20 4.41
N ALA A 609 -42.33 -21.63 3.83
CA ALA A 609 -42.23 -20.55 2.85
C ALA A 609 -41.46 -19.34 3.41
N ARG A 610 -41.78 -18.97 4.66
CA ARG A 610 -41.11 -17.87 5.36
C ARG A 610 -39.61 -18.12 5.59
N THR A 611 -39.25 -19.34 5.95
CA THR A 611 -37.85 -19.69 6.20
C THR A 611 -37.02 -19.52 4.93
N GLU A 612 -37.59 -19.86 3.77
CA GLU A 612 -36.87 -19.84 2.49
C GLU A 612 -36.71 -18.43 1.92
N SER A 613 -37.77 -17.63 1.94
CA SER A 613 -37.70 -16.21 1.59
C SER A 613 -36.78 -15.45 2.56
N LYS A 614 -36.80 -15.78 3.86
CA LYS A 614 -35.91 -15.19 4.85
C LYS A 614 -34.44 -15.48 4.56
N ILE A 615 -34.08 -16.75 4.35
CA ILE A 615 -32.68 -17.13 4.03
C ILE A 615 -32.21 -16.43 2.75
N THR A 616 -33.09 -16.33 1.76
CA THR A 616 -32.81 -15.64 0.50
C THR A 616 -32.47 -14.16 0.71
N ILE A 617 -33.27 -13.45 1.51
CA ILE A 617 -33.05 -12.04 1.84
C ILE A 617 -31.80 -11.84 2.70
N GLU A 618 -31.59 -12.68 3.73
CA GLU A 618 -30.41 -12.62 4.60
C GLU A 618 -29.10 -12.83 3.79
N MET A 619 -29.07 -13.80 2.87
CA MET A 619 -27.90 -13.99 2.00
C MET A 619 -27.69 -12.83 1.03
N LEU A 620 -28.76 -12.24 0.50
CA LEU A 620 -28.68 -11.08 -0.37
C LEU A 620 -28.08 -9.88 0.38
N GLU A 621 -28.53 -9.62 1.60
CA GLU A 621 -28.00 -8.58 2.48
C GLU A 621 -26.49 -8.79 2.72
N GLU A 622 -26.08 -9.97 3.18
CA GLU A 622 -24.68 -10.28 3.46
C GLU A 622 -23.78 -10.10 2.24
N PHE A 623 -24.20 -10.56 1.05
CA PHE A 623 -23.42 -10.42 -0.17
C PHE A 623 -23.34 -8.98 -0.66
N MET A 624 -24.44 -8.23 -0.56
CA MET A 624 -24.47 -6.82 -0.94
C MET A 624 -23.63 -5.95 0.00
N GLU A 625 -23.65 -6.20 1.31
CA GLU A 625 -22.77 -5.56 2.28
C GLU A 625 -21.29 -5.89 2.03
N ALA A 626 -20.99 -7.13 1.65
CA ALA A 626 -19.65 -7.56 1.25
C ALA A 626 -19.17 -6.96 -0.08
N GLY A 627 -20.03 -6.21 -0.80
CA GLY A 627 -19.69 -5.50 -2.02
C GLY A 627 -19.79 -6.34 -3.30
N LEU A 628 -20.46 -7.51 -3.26
CA LEU A 628 -20.72 -8.28 -4.47
C LEU A 628 -21.69 -7.52 -5.39
N SER A 629 -21.59 -7.79 -6.69
CA SER A 629 -22.57 -7.26 -7.63
C SER A 629 -23.93 -7.93 -7.40
N PRO A 630 -25.05 -7.21 -7.61
CA PRO A 630 -26.39 -7.77 -7.40
C PRO A 630 -26.63 -9.05 -8.21
N GLU A 631 -26.12 -9.10 -9.42
CA GLU A 631 -26.20 -10.23 -10.33
C GLU A 631 -25.40 -11.44 -9.80
N ALA A 632 -24.20 -11.20 -9.26
CA ALA A 632 -23.38 -12.24 -8.65
C ALA A 632 -24.03 -12.79 -7.37
N SER A 633 -24.59 -11.91 -6.53
CA SER A 633 -25.30 -12.28 -5.31
C SER A 633 -26.48 -13.21 -5.61
N LEU A 634 -27.35 -12.84 -6.55
CA LEU A 634 -28.51 -13.66 -6.92
C LEU A 634 -28.10 -14.99 -7.56
N LYS A 635 -27.03 -15.05 -8.35
CA LYS A 635 -26.49 -16.31 -8.88
C LYS A 635 -25.99 -17.24 -7.79
N LEU A 636 -25.27 -16.72 -6.78
CA LEU A 636 -24.79 -17.51 -5.65
C LEU A 636 -25.94 -18.05 -4.80
N ILE A 637 -26.96 -17.22 -4.57
CA ILE A 637 -28.18 -17.60 -3.86
C ILE A 637 -28.90 -18.71 -4.64
N ASN A 638 -29.09 -18.55 -5.95
CA ASN A 638 -29.70 -19.57 -6.81
C ASN A 638 -29.02 -20.92 -6.67
N SER A 639 -27.71 -20.96 -6.87
CA SER A 639 -26.93 -22.20 -6.77
C SER A 639 -26.99 -22.81 -5.36
N THR A 640 -27.05 -21.98 -4.31
CA THR A 640 -27.15 -22.46 -2.92
C THR A 640 -28.52 -23.08 -2.64
N LEU A 641 -29.60 -22.48 -3.11
CA LEU A 641 -30.96 -23.01 -2.97
C LEU A 641 -31.13 -24.31 -3.76
N VAL A 642 -30.60 -24.38 -5.00
CA VAL A 642 -30.59 -25.61 -5.82
C VAL A 642 -29.88 -26.78 -5.10
N LEU A 643 -28.80 -26.51 -4.36
CA LEU A 643 -28.07 -27.57 -3.64
C LEU A 643 -28.81 -28.11 -2.40
N ARG A 644 -29.72 -27.33 -1.80
CA ARG A 644 -30.46 -27.72 -0.60
C ARG A 644 -31.68 -28.60 -0.87
N GLN A 645 -31.91 -29.06 -2.11
CA GLN A 645 -33.00 -29.93 -2.62
C GLN A 645 -33.35 -31.19 -1.76
N GLN A 646 -33.87 -31.01 -0.55
CA GLN A 646 -34.64 -32.01 0.17
C GLN A 646 -36.16 -31.83 -0.06
N HIS A 647 -36.58 -30.64 -0.49
CA HIS A 647 -37.95 -30.29 -0.90
C HIS A 647 -37.88 -29.40 -2.17
N GLU A 648 -38.95 -29.29 -2.95
CA GLU A 648 -39.09 -28.35 -4.09
C GLU A 648 -39.13 -26.90 -3.57
N VAL A 649 -37.97 -26.39 -3.19
CA VAL A 649 -37.80 -25.12 -2.46
C VAL A 649 -37.34 -24.04 -3.41
N PHE A 650 -38.20 -23.07 -3.68
CA PHE A 650 -37.95 -21.96 -4.58
C PHE A 650 -38.54 -20.66 -4.01
N SER A 651 -37.90 -19.53 -4.30
CA SER A 651 -38.39 -18.21 -3.92
C SER A 651 -38.35 -17.29 -5.12
N THR A 652 -39.42 -16.52 -5.33
CA THR A 652 -39.35 -15.36 -6.21
C THR A 652 -38.53 -14.28 -5.52
N VAL A 653 -37.81 -13.46 -6.30
CA VAL A 653 -36.98 -12.38 -5.75
C VAL A 653 -37.10 -11.15 -6.65
N ASP A 654 -37.52 -10.03 -6.06
CA ASP A 654 -37.55 -8.70 -6.66
C ASP A 654 -36.58 -7.79 -5.91
N VAL A 655 -35.59 -7.24 -6.59
CA VAL A 655 -34.54 -6.41 -5.98
C VAL A 655 -34.42 -5.11 -6.71
N THR A 656 -34.56 -4.00 -5.99
CA THR A 656 -34.33 -2.66 -6.50
C THR A 656 -33.17 -2.01 -5.75
N ILE A 657 -32.18 -1.52 -6.49
CA ILE A 657 -31.02 -0.82 -5.94
C ILE A 657 -30.97 0.58 -6.51
N ILE A 658 -31.09 1.57 -5.64
CA ILE A 658 -31.13 2.98 -6.00
C ILE A 658 -29.79 3.61 -5.65
N ASP A 659 -29.09 4.15 -6.64
CA ASP A 659 -27.94 5.02 -6.39
C ASP A 659 -28.46 6.40 -5.96
N THR A 660 -28.22 6.78 -4.70
CA THR A 660 -28.77 8.01 -4.12
C THR A 660 -27.98 9.27 -4.51
N SER A 661 -26.86 9.10 -5.21
CA SER A 661 -26.09 10.21 -5.79
C SER A 661 -26.60 10.57 -7.19
N THR A 662 -26.85 9.56 -8.03
CA THR A 662 -27.26 9.76 -9.45
C THR A 662 -28.76 9.67 -9.67
N GLY A 663 -29.49 8.97 -8.81
CA GLY A 663 -30.91 8.65 -8.98
C GLY A 663 -31.15 7.49 -9.93
N ILE A 664 -30.13 6.72 -10.31
CA ILE A 664 -30.29 5.53 -11.16
C ILE A 664 -30.76 4.36 -10.29
N ALA A 665 -31.91 3.76 -10.62
CA ALA A 665 -32.41 2.54 -10.04
C ALA A 665 -32.11 1.34 -10.94
N LYS A 666 -31.46 0.32 -10.39
CA LYS A 666 -31.29 -0.99 -11.02
C LYS A 666 -32.27 -1.97 -10.40
N ILE A 667 -33.10 -2.58 -11.22
CA ILE A 667 -34.17 -3.49 -10.82
C ILE A 667 -33.85 -4.87 -11.39
N LEU A 668 -33.78 -5.88 -10.52
CA LEU A 668 -33.47 -7.26 -10.84
C LEU A 668 -34.66 -8.13 -10.48
N LYS A 669 -35.16 -8.91 -11.44
CA LYS A 669 -36.34 -9.76 -11.24
C LYS A 669 -36.02 -11.22 -11.55
N ALA A 670 -36.36 -12.09 -10.61
CA ALA A 670 -36.23 -13.54 -10.73
C ALA A 670 -37.55 -14.21 -10.33
N GLY A 671 -38.42 -14.45 -11.32
CA GLY A 671 -39.76 -15.03 -11.13
C GLY A 671 -40.73 -14.18 -10.31
N ALA A 672 -40.42 -12.89 -10.11
CA ALA A 672 -41.18 -12.02 -9.23
C ALA A 672 -42.29 -11.26 -9.97
N ALA A 673 -43.29 -10.83 -9.21
CA ALA A 673 -44.40 -10.04 -9.71
C ALA A 673 -43.97 -8.66 -10.25
N THR A 674 -44.87 -8.02 -11.00
CA THR A 674 -44.65 -6.73 -11.66
C THR A 674 -44.35 -5.61 -10.65
N THR A 675 -43.29 -4.84 -10.90
CA THR A 675 -42.97 -3.61 -10.15
C THR A 675 -43.59 -2.40 -10.86
N PHE A 676 -44.17 -1.48 -10.09
CA PHE A 676 -44.77 -0.25 -10.60
C PHE A 676 -43.94 0.97 -10.20
N ILE A 677 -43.79 1.93 -11.11
CA ILE A 677 -43.15 3.22 -10.84
C ILE A 677 -44.16 4.31 -11.17
N LEU A 678 -44.57 5.06 -10.16
CA LEU A 678 -45.44 6.22 -10.31
C LEU A 678 -44.60 7.49 -10.41
N ARG A 679 -44.73 8.22 -11.53
CA ARG A 679 -44.11 9.52 -11.78
C ARG A 679 -45.21 10.55 -12.04
N GLY A 680 -45.49 11.39 -11.05
CA GLY A 680 -46.64 12.28 -11.11
C GLY A 680 -47.94 11.48 -11.25
N ASN A 681 -48.56 11.49 -12.44
CA ASN A 681 -49.77 10.72 -12.75
C ASN A 681 -49.51 9.58 -13.76
N GLU A 682 -48.27 9.35 -14.17
CA GLU A 682 -47.90 8.30 -15.12
C GLU A 682 -47.37 7.07 -14.37
N ILE A 683 -47.80 5.88 -14.80
CA ILE A 683 -47.37 4.61 -14.20
C ILE A 683 -46.58 3.81 -15.22
N PHE A 684 -45.33 3.49 -14.88
CA PHE A 684 -44.48 2.57 -15.62
C PHE A 684 -44.49 1.20 -14.95
N THR A 685 -44.50 0.13 -15.74
CA THR A 685 -44.44 -1.25 -15.22
C THR A 685 -43.22 -1.99 -15.70
N ILE A 686 -42.60 -2.72 -14.79
CA ILE A 686 -41.48 -3.61 -15.05
C ILE A 686 -41.93 -5.03 -14.75
N LYS A 687 -42.11 -5.79 -15.81
CA LYS A 687 -42.56 -7.18 -15.75
C LYS A 687 -41.36 -8.11 -15.79
N SER A 688 -41.56 -9.33 -15.32
CA SER A 688 -40.59 -10.42 -15.37
C SER A 688 -41.17 -11.57 -16.18
N GLU A 689 -40.42 -12.09 -17.16
CA GLU A 689 -40.72 -13.38 -17.81
C GLU A 689 -39.84 -14.52 -17.25
N SER A 690 -38.85 -14.17 -16.41
CA SER A 690 -37.93 -15.09 -15.76
C SER A 690 -38.57 -16.05 -14.75
N LEU A 691 -37.86 -17.14 -14.46
CA LEU A 691 -38.28 -18.15 -13.49
C LEU A 691 -37.75 -17.86 -12.06
N PRO A 692 -38.47 -18.31 -11.01
CA PRO A 692 -38.05 -18.15 -9.62
C PRO A 692 -36.67 -18.75 -9.31
N VAL A 693 -36.01 -18.15 -8.32
CA VAL A 693 -34.70 -18.58 -7.84
C VAL A 693 -34.83 -19.95 -7.16
N GLY A 694 -33.93 -20.86 -7.53
CA GLY A 694 -33.80 -22.22 -7.04
C GLY A 694 -34.29 -23.28 -8.03
N ILE A 695 -35.13 -22.93 -9.04
CA ILE A 695 -35.80 -23.90 -9.93
C ILE A 695 -34.86 -24.45 -11.00
N ILE A 696 -34.11 -23.58 -11.66
CA ILE A 696 -33.24 -23.92 -12.78
C ILE A 696 -31.82 -23.44 -12.50
N LYS A 697 -30.84 -24.22 -12.97
CA LYS A 697 -29.40 -24.00 -12.76
C LYS A 697 -28.94 -22.65 -13.28
N ASP A 698 -29.46 -22.25 -14.43
CA ASP A 698 -29.26 -20.93 -15.04
C ASP A 698 -30.55 -20.13 -14.88
N ALA A 699 -30.74 -19.50 -13.71
CA ALA A 699 -31.82 -18.54 -13.55
C ALA A 699 -31.50 -17.30 -14.38
N ASP A 700 -32.30 -17.03 -15.41
CA ASP A 700 -32.22 -15.80 -16.19
C ASP A 700 -32.69 -14.63 -15.31
N ILE A 701 -31.74 -13.86 -14.77
CA ILE A 701 -32.07 -12.66 -13.99
C ILE A 701 -32.28 -11.51 -14.97
N GLU A 702 -33.50 -10.98 -15.02
CA GLU A 702 -33.82 -9.81 -15.83
C GLU A 702 -33.35 -8.55 -15.11
N ILE A 703 -32.64 -7.67 -15.83
CA ILE A 703 -32.05 -6.44 -15.27
C ILE A 703 -32.58 -5.24 -16.04
N HIS A 704 -33.17 -4.30 -15.31
CA HIS A 704 -33.68 -3.04 -15.84
C HIS A 704 -32.99 -1.87 -15.14
N ASN A 705 -32.45 -0.92 -15.91
CA ASN A 705 -31.89 0.31 -15.36
C ASN A 705 -32.83 1.47 -15.71
N ILE A 706 -33.21 2.26 -14.70
CA ILE A 706 -34.17 3.35 -14.83
C ILE A 706 -33.61 4.59 -14.15
N GLN A 707 -33.72 5.75 -14.81
CA GLN A 707 -33.41 7.03 -14.20
C GLN A 707 -34.63 7.51 -13.41
N LEU A 708 -34.51 7.60 -12.09
CA LEU A 708 -35.53 8.19 -11.22
C LEU A 708 -35.43 9.71 -11.21
N GLU A 709 -36.58 10.33 -10.96
CA GLU A 709 -36.74 11.75 -10.70
C GLU A 709 -37.21 11.99 -9.26
N TYR A 710 -37.08 13.25 -8.81
CA TYR A 710 -37.55 13.62 -7.48
C TYR A 710 -39.08 13.47 -7.40
N GLY A 711 -39.55 12.70 -6.41
CA GLY A 711 -40.97 12.43 -6.19
C GLY A 711 -41.47 11.14 -6.83
N ASP A 712 -40.64 10.40 -7.58
CA ASP A 712 -40.99 9.07 -8.07
C ASP A 712 -41.27 8.10 -6.91
N ILE A 713 -42.30 7.26 -7.06
CA ILE A 713 -42.65 6.22 -6.09
C ILE A 713 -42.49 4.85 -6.74
N ILE A 714 -41.62 4.01 -6.18
CA ILE A 714 -41.46 2.61 -6.58
C ILE A 714 -42.33 1.75 -5.67
N ILE A 715 -43.21 0.97 -6.29
CA ILE A 715 -44.14 0.06 -5.61
C ILE A 715 -43.79 -1.37 -6.03
N MET A 716 -43.24 -2.13 -5.10
CA MET A 716 -42.92 -3.55 -5.25
C MET A 716 -44.03 -4.36 -4.57
N VAL A 717 -44.51 -5.41 -5.23
CA VAL A 717 -45.61 -6.25 -4.75
C VAL A 717 -45.28 -7.72 -4.99
N THR A 718 -45.91 -8.62 -4.24
CA THR A 718 -45.89 -10.06 -4.49
C THR A 718 -47.13 -10.48 -5.28
N ASP A 719 -47.10 -11.67 -5.86
CA ASP A 719 -48.20 -12.22 -6.66
C ASP A 719 -49.50 -12.38 -5.83
N GLY A 720 -49.39 -12.54 -4.52
CA GLY A 720 -50.48 -12.57 -3.56
C GLY A 720 -51.39 -11.33 -3.64
N LEU A 721 -50.85 -10.14 -3.88
CA LEU A 721 -51.64 -8.91 -4.03
C LEU A 721 -52.32 -8.83 -5.40
N LEU A 722 -51.62 -9.28 -6.45
CA LEU A 722 -52.12 -9.27 -7.83
C LEU A 722 -53.08 -10.44 -8.11
N SER A 723 -53.29 -11.37 -7.18
CA SER A 723 -54.08 -12.59 -7.39
C SER A 723 -55.52 -12.52 -6.85
N THR A 724 -56.27 -11.46 -7.18
CA THR A 724 -57.72 -11.39 -6.92
C THR A 724 -58.56 -11.97 -8.07
N ASN A 725 -59.69 -12.59 -7.72
CA ASN A 725 -60.56 -13.37 -8.63
C ASN A 725 -61.72 -12.57 -9.24
N THR A 726 -61.83 -11.25 -9.02
CA THR A 726 -63.08 -10.50 -9.25
C THR A 726 -63.06 -9.44 -10.35
N ASP A 727 -61.94 -9.14 -11.00
CA ASP A 727 -61.84 -7.91 -11.82
C ASP A 727 -61.89 -8.15 -13.34
N ALA A 728 -62.78 -7.41 -14.02
CA ALA A 728 -63.08 -7.54 -15.45
C ALA A 728 -62.03 -6.91 -16.39
N LEU A 729 -61.11 -6.10 -15.87
CA LEU A 729 -60.06 -5.36 -16.61
C LEU A 729 -58.72 -6.10 -16.70
N GLY A 730 -58.56 -7.19 -15.95
CA GLY A 730 -57.27 -7.84 -15.73
C GLY A 730 -56.57 -7.29 -14.47
N ARG A 731 -55.86 -8.18 -13.77
CA ARG A 731 -55.33 -7.98 -12.41
C ARG A 731 -54.37 -6.80 -12.27
N GLU A 732 -53.46 -6.63 -13.23
CA GLU A 732 -52.45 -5.57 -13.19
C GLU A 732 -53.03 -4.19 -13.55
N GLU A 733 -53.97 -4.13 -14.50
CA GLU A 733 -54.60 -2.86 -14.91
C GLU A 733 -55.53 -2.33 -13.81
N ALA A 734 -56.23 -3.19 -13.09
CA ALA A 734 -57.03 -2.79 -11.93
C ALA A 734 -56.15 -2.19 -10.81
N PHE A 735 -54.97 -2.77 -10.57
CA PHE A 735 -54.03 -2.22 -9.58
C PHE A 735 -53.42 -0.89 -10.04
N LYS A 736 -53.13 -0.74 -11.35
CA LYS A 736 -52.70 0.55 -11.93
C LYS A 736 -53.75 1.66 -11.78
N GLU A 737 -55.04 1.33 -11.89
CA GLU A 737 -56.10 2.33 -11.73
C GLU A 737 -56.30 2.72 -10.25
N PHE A 738 -55.97 1.82 -9.32
CA PHE A 738 -56.07 2.07 -7.89
C PHE A 738 -54.97 3.02 -7.36
N ILE A 739 -53.74 2.85 -7.81
CA ILE A 739 -52.58 3.69 -7.44
C ILE A 739 -52.60 5.02 -8.19
#